data_AF-A0A2S4WEM8-F1
#
_entry.id   AF-A0A2S4WEM8-F1
#
_cell.length_a   1.000
_cell.length_b   1.000
_cell.length_c   1.000
_cell.angle_alpha   90.00
_cell.angle_beta   90.00
_cell.angle_gamma   90.00
#
_symmetry.space_group_name_H-M   'P 1'
#
loop_
_entity.id
_entity.type
_entity.pdbx_description
1 polymer ?
#
loop_
_entity_poly.entity_id
_entity_poly.type
_entity_poly.pdbx_seq_one_letter_code
_entity_poly.pdbx_strand_id
1 'polypeptide(L)'
;MPSTKQPVLFLVAGAWHGSWMFDSVVIALTEAGYTTSNIELPSRGGQDGLRQSERDDAEHIRCQILKEIDKGEDVAIVCHSYAGIPTCDAVKGLGISERQKNRQAGGVCSLIFVAAFVLWSGKSVNDTSDNNRHENFHYQDGLVWPARPENLFYNDLPSELAVELSRLLQPHSAGAFSSPLDHEAYRFIPSSYLICTEDNAIPLAAQEEMLADKLGYFLLIERLVSGHLPSISRPQETLLTYKAVYISSHKHMDKFLFLLLQQPALSAVLIFASLFRRVGDNHTQHEPRSEMDITQAISNPLRFIDLLYEQENREEDSRDQSVKFEESTSRSFRSLLASDELIYQIPSINHPLTSPDSLPGESLVRFRCMIQDNGLGPELYSLQDSAGKCMMYRESSACSNVNPVDTYNQGMLSERELYYGVEIPGEASWVQSALDGSPERGLEDAINRLDMAENEPGARVVHKADVSKLEGTRGKYPIRGKKHVGALLKLYDPSDNQLIKTSDVIEVIGILDWTPFLPGNQDEALVTGKANDDVLSVTPCVPCIHVVFCRTPPLPLLEIPKQQAERKIVIDRLLDYLSNRLFKGDDLAAQYLLASLAAKMFGSHSHTRLNGFTIGALPLNLIYQDDPDSASCLSTVLSSILPKSLTIPLTVSSLNEGPLFPVSNESSLQSGPLQLSPGTTLLFDSRKMAEGQLNSMGIKNLAALKKVVNDGKLMYSFPYSSFEFDVEIGLIALSEGCKTFLEGFWPLPIHHSRSHDMTSCAEPTTEELYVWRGVIQDMRKRQIIIPESLSSEIQEAFVSIRKTATTLTDADKAMSQEDLSQRLQLARLIGLRLGKDEVDVEDWQQACKLEKLRKIRLSSN
;
A
#
# COMPACT_ATOMS: atom_id res chain seq x y z
N MET A 1 12.01 -38.94 11.04
CA MET A 1 11.09 -37.80 11.15
C MET A 1 11.93 -36.57 11.46
N PRO A 2 11.77 -35.45 10.76
CA PRO A 2 12.42 -34.21 11.18
C PRO A 2 11.84 -33.79 12.53
N SER A 3 12.68 -33.24 13.40
CA SER A 3 12.32 -32.76 14.73
C SER A 3 11.20 -31.72 14.65
N THR A 4 10.13 -31.87 15.43
CA THR A 4 9.05 -30.87 15.60
C THR A 4 9.43 -29.73 16.56
N LYS A 5 10.72 -29.61 16.88
CA LYS A 5 11.24 -28.65 17.87
C LYS A 5 11.64 -27.34 17.19
N GLN A 6 11.19 -26.22 17.75
CA GLN A 6 11.60 -24.88 17.28
C GLN A 6 13.11 -24.69 17.47
N PRO A 7 13.81 -24.03 16.53
CA PRO A 7 15.22 -23.77 16.64
C PRO A 7 15.49 -22.74 17.75
N VAL A 8 16.70 -22.79 18.27
CA VAL A 8 17.21 -21.72 19.13
C VAL A 8 17.57 -20.52 18.26
N LEU A 9 17.06 -19.35 18.62
CA LEU A 9 17.30 -18.10 17.89
C LEU A 9 18.47 -17.35 18.51
N PHE A 10 19.54 -17.22 17.74
CA PHE A 10 20.68 -16.40 18.13
C PHE A 10 20.52 -14.99 17.57
N LEU A 11 20.54 -13.98 18.42
CA LEU A 11 20.40 -12.57 18.05
C LEU A 11 21.76 -11.88 18.22
N VAL A 12 22.43 -11.56 17.11
CA VAL A 12 23.79 -11.00 17.11
C VAL A 12 23.72 -9.49 16.88
N ALA A 13 24.16 -8.72 17.88
CA ALA A 13 24.08 -7.26 17.86
C ALA A 13 25.05 -6.65 16.83
N GLY A 14 24.64 -5.53 16.23
CA GLY A 14 25.48 -4.76 15.31
C GLY A 14 26.58 -3.98 16.03
N ALA A 15 27.42 -3.29 15.25
CA ALA A 15 28.51 -2.48 15.80
C ALA A 15 27.98 -1.44 16.80
N TRP A 16 28.78 -1.11 17.81
CA TRP A 16 28.48 -0.20 18.94
C TRP A 16 27.33 -0.62 19.89
N HIS A 17 26.36 -1.40 19.42
CA HIS A 17 25.15 -1.79 20.14
C HIS A 17 25.36 -3.01 21.05
N GLY A 18 24.70 -3.01 22.20
CA GLY A 18 24.65 -4.18 23.10
C GLY A 18 23.42 -5.03 22.83
N SER A 19 23.30 -6.15 23.56
CA SER A 19 22.18 -7.09 23.43
C SER A 19 20.80 -6.48 23.73
N TRP A 20 20.79 -5.36 24.46
CA TRP A 20 19.60 -4.56 24.77
C TRP A 20 18.81 -4.13 23.53
N MET A 21 19.45 -4.05 22.35
CA MET A 21 18.77 -3.68 21.10
C MET A 21 17.69 -4.68 20.66
N PHE A 22 17.70 -5.88 21.25
CA PHE A 22 16.74 -6.94 20.97
C PHE A 22 15.67 -7.11 22.05
N ASP A 23 15.73 -6.37 23.16
CA ASP A 23 14.87 -6.61 24.33
C ASP A 23 13.38 -6.66 23.96
N SER A 24 12.91 -5.70 23.15
CA SER A 24 11.53 -5.62 22.65
C SER A 24 11.12 -6.87 21.84
N VAL A 25 12.02 -7.41 21.02
CA VAL A 25 11.74 -8.58 20.18
C VAL A 25 11.92 -9.89 20.96
N VAL A 26 12.85 -9.95 21.91
CA VAL A 26 13.06 -11.10 22.79
C VAL A 26 11.83 -11.39 23.64
N ILE A 27 11.19 -10.34 24.17
CA ILE A 27 9.91 -10.49 24.90
C ILE A 27 8.89 -11.20 24.01
N ALA A 28 8.67 -10.68 22.80
CA ALA A 28 7.69 -11.23 21.87
C ALA A 28 8.05 -12.64 21.34
N LEU A 29 9.35 -12.93 21.18
CA LEU A 29 9.84 -14.27 20.79
C LEU A 29 9.64 -15.30 21.90
N THR A 30 9.89 -14.90 23.15
CA THR A 30 9.71 -15.74 24.33
C THR A 30 8.23 -16.08 24.52
N GLU A 31 7.34 -15.09 24.38
CA GLU A 31 5.89 -15.30 24.38
C GLU A 31 5.43 -16.23 23.25
N ALA A 32 6.10 -16.20 22.10
CA ALA A 32 5.86 -17.11 20.98
C ALA A 32 6.52 -18.50 21.13
N GLY A 33 7.15 -18.79 22.28
CA GLY A 33 7.73 -20.09 22.62
C GLY A 33 9.16 -20.34 22.12
N TYR A 34 9.80 -19.35 21.49
CA TYR A 34 11.18 -19.49 21.02
C TYR A 34 12.17 -19.34 22.18
N THR A 35 13.22 -20.15 22.14
CA THR A 35 14.40 -19.93 22.99
C THR A 35 15.33 -18.96 22.26
N THR A 36 15.70 -17.86 22.90
CA THR A 36 16.62 -16.86 22.34
C THR A 36 17.97 -16.85 23.06
N SER A 37 19.03 -16.51 22.34
CA SER A 37 20.36 -16.27 22.89
C SER A 37 20.94 -15.01 22.26
N ASN A 38 21.08 -13.94 23.05
CA ASN A 38 21.65 -12.68 22.57
C ASN A 38 23.18 -12.75 22.64
N ILE A 39 23.85 -12.34 21.57
CA ILE A 39 25.32 -12.30 21.49
C ILE A 39 25.77 -10.85 21.41
N GLU A 40 26.66 -10.47 22.33
CA GLU A 40 27.43 -9.23 22.25
C GLU A 40 28.81 -9.52 21.67
N LEU A 41 29.27 -8.65 20.77
CA LEU A 41 30.53 -8.84 20.07
C LEU A 41 31.72 -8.37 20.92
N PRO A 42 32.78 -9.18 21.09
CA PRO A 42 34.01 -8.80 21.81
C PRO A 42 34.65 -7.49 21.35
N SER A 43 34.51 -7.14 20.07
CA SER A 43 34.96 -5.88 19.47
C SER A 43 34.25 -4.62 20.00
N ARG A 44 33.14 -4.77 20.72
CA ARG A 44 32.41 -3.68 21.40
C ARG A 44 33.00 -3.42 22.78
N GLY A 45 33.47 -2.19 23.02
CA GLY A 45 34.04 -1.77 24.32
C GLY A 45 35.47 -2.25 24.57
N GLY A 46 36.20 -2.64 23.53
CA GLY A 46 37.58 -3.11 23.62
C GLY A 46 38.56 -2.08 24.18
N GLN A 47 39.55 -2.53 24.96
CA GLN A 47 40.64 -1.67 25.47
C GLN A 47 41.82 -1.52 24.50
N ASP A 48 41.87 -2.32 23.42
CA ASP A 48 42.95 -2.33 22.41
C ASP A 48 42.33 -2.45 21.00
N GLY A 49 41.85 -1.34 20.46
CA GLY A 49 41.01 -1.27 19.24
C GLY A 49 41.70 -1.62 17.91
N LEU A 50 42.99 -1.93 17.92
CA LEU A 50 43.69 -2.43 16.72
C LEU A 50 43.88 -3.95 16.75
N ARG A 51 43.74 -4.59 17.93
CA ARG A 51 43.95 -6.04 18.07
C ARG A 51 42.70 -6.87 17.85
N GLN A 52 41.54 -6.37 18.28
CA GLN A 52 40.29 -7.09 18.09
C GLN A 52 39.82 -6.96 16.63
N SER A 53 39.59 -8.09 16.01
CA SER A 53 39.23 -8.23 14.60
C SER A 53 37.86 -8.88 14.46
N GLU A 54 37.34 -8.88 13.24
CA GLU A 54 36.13 -9.64 12.89
C GLU A 54 36.27 -11.13 13.26
N ARG A 55 37.48 -11.69 13.22
CA ARG A 55 37.73 -13.09 13.57
C ARG A 55 37.50 -13.40 15.03
N ASP A 56 37.78 -12.44 15.91
CA ASP A 56 37.52 -12.59 17.34
C ASP A 56 36.01 -12.62 17.60
N ASP A 57 35.25 -11.82 16.85
CA ASP A 57 33.79 -11.83 16.88
C ASP A 57 33.22 -13.13 16.29
N ALA A 58 33.76 -13.59 15.16
CA ALA A 58 33.36 -14.85 14.53
C ALA A 58 33.63 -16.06 15.45
N GLU A 59 34.79 -16.12 16.09
CA GLU A 59 35.12 -17.19 17.05
C GLU A 59 34.20 -17.15 18.28
N HIS A 60 33.87 -15.94 18.76
CA HIS A 60 32.93 -15.79 19.86
C HIS A 60 31.53 -16.28 19.50
N ILE A 61 30.98 -15.84 18.36
CA ILE A 61 29.68 -16.30 17.84
C ILE A 61 29.70 -17.82 17.68
N ARG A 62 30.74 -18.37 17.06
CA ARG A 62 30.91 -19.81 16.84
C ARG A 62 30.91 -20.60 18.15
N CYS A 63 31.63 -20.14 19.16
CA CYS A 63 31.65 -20.76 20.49
C CYS A 63 30.27 -20.80 21.14
N GLN A 64 29.43 -19.77 20.96
CA GLN A 64 28.07 -19.76 21.50
C GLN A 64 27.15 -20.72 20.73
N ILE A 65 27.22 -20.72 19.39
CA ILE A 65 26.41 -21.61 18.55
C ILE A 65 26.73 -23.08 18.85
N LEU A 66 28.02 -23.43 18.97
CA LEU A 66 28.48 -24.80 19.24
C LEU A 66 27.87 -25.39 20.51
N LYS A 67 27.64 -24.58 21.55
CA LYS A 67 27.00 -25.02 22.80
C LYS A 67 25.59 -25.58 22.58
N GLU A 68 24.86 -25.09 21.59
CA GLU A 68 23.51 -25.56 21.30
C GLU A 68 23.50 -26.64 20.21
N ILE A 69 24.22 -26.45 19.10
CA ILE A 69 24.20 -27.43 18.01
C ILE A 69 24.86 -28.77 18.38
N ASP A 70 25.82 -28.78 19.31
CA ASP A 70 26.43 -30.04 19.78
C ASP A 70 25.54 -30.80 20.77
N LYS A 71 24.49 -30.17 21.31
CA LYS A 71 23.38 -30.87 21.99
C LYS A 71 22.39 -31.49 21.01
N GLY A 72 22.58 -31.27 19.71
CA GLY A 72 21.68 -31.71 18.65
C GLY A 72 20.54 -30.73 18.33
N GLU A 73 20.62 -29.49 18.80
CA GLU A 73 19.64 -28.45 18.48
C GLU A 73 19.86 -27.86 17.08
N ASP A 74 18.76 -27.47 16.43
CA ASP A 74 18.82 -26.64 15.24
C ASP A 74 18.82 -25.16 15.64
N VAL A 75 19.55 -24.33 14.90
CA VAL A 75 19.79 -22.92 15.23
C VAL A 75 19.48 -22.02 14.05
N ALA A 76 18.77 -20.92 14.28
CA ALA A 76 18.67 -19.81 13.32
C ALA A 76 19.30 -18.55 13.91
N ILE A 77 19.94 -17.75 13.05
CA ILE A 77 20.74 -16.62 13.49
C ILE A 77 20.24 -15.34 12.83
N VAL A 78 19.94 -14.35 13.65
CA VAL A 78 19.70 -12.97 13.23
C VAL A 78 21.01 -12.20 13.35
N CYS A 79 21.49 -11.70 12.23
CA CYS A 79 22.68 -10.87 12.15
C CYS A 79 22.30 -9.45 11.72
N HIS A 80 22.46 -8.50 12.64
CA HIS A 80 22.12 -7.10 12.44
C HIS A 80 23.34 -6.28 12.01
N SER A 81 23.21 -5.44 10.98
CA SER A 81 24.25 -4.49 10.58
C SER A 81 25.62 -5.18 10.38
N TYR A 82 26.67 -4.68 11.05
CA TYR A 82 28.01 -5.26 11.08
C TYR A 82 28.04 -6.78 11.30
N ALA A 83 27.15 -7.33 12.14
CA ALA A 83 27.15 -8.74 12.51
C ALA A 83 26.96 -9.70 11.33
N GLY A 84 26.49 -9.20 10.17
CA GLY A 84 26.43 -9.98 8.93
C GLY A 84 27.77 -10.60 8.55
N ILE A 85 28.89 -9.90 8.81
CA ILE A 85 30.24 -10.36 8.48
C ILE A 85 30.71 -11.49 9.42
N PRO A 86 30.88 -11.26 10.74
CA PRO A 86 31.37 -12.31 11.64
C PRO A 86 30.44 -13.50 11.76
N THR A 87 29.14 -13.32 11.54
CA THR A 87 28.20 -14.45 11.49
C THR A 87 28.51 -15.38 10.33
N CYS A 88 28.86 -14.83 9.16
CA CYS A 88 29.16 -15.65 7.99
C CYS A 88 30.41 -16.52 8.20
N ASP A 89 31.46 -15.99 8.81
CA ASP A 89 32.65 -16.80 9.14
C ASP A 89 32.42 -17.78 10.29
N ALA A 90 31.66 -17.37 11.31
CA ALA A 90 31.34 -18.21 12.47
C ALA A 90 30.64 -19.52 12.09
N VAL A 91 29.75 -19.49 11.09
CA VAL A 91 28.90 -20.63 10.71
C VAL A 91 29.51 -21.55 9.66
N LYS A 92 30.75 -21.29 9.23
CA LYS A 92 31.46 -22.13 8.26
C LYS A 92 31.46 -23.60 8.69
N GLY A 93 30.90 -24.48 7.85
CA GLY A 93 30.79 -25.91 8.11
C GLY A 93 29.76 -26.31 9.17
N LEU A 94 28.93 -25.37 9.66
CA LEU A 94 27.92 -25.62 10.69
C LEU A 94 26.50 -25.76 10.14
N GLY A 95 26.29 -25.60 8.83
CA GLY A 95 24.97 -25.78 8.23
C GLY A 95 24.42 -27.20 8.42
N ILE A 96 23.10 -27.36 8.54
CA ILE A 96 22.44 -28.67 8.70
C ILE A 96 22.93 -29.68 7.66
N SER A 97 22.94 -29.31 6.39
CA SER A 97 23.37 -30.19 5.28
C SER A 97 24.81 -30.65 5.41
N GLU A 98 25.71 -29.81 5.95
CA GLU A 98 27.13 -30.12 6.12
C GLU A 98 27.34 -31.04 7.34
N ARG A 99 26.69 -30.75 8.47
CA ARG A 99 26.76 -31.57 9.67
C ARG A 99 26.13 -32.96 9.46
N GLN A 100 25.02 -33.04 8.74
CA GLN A 100 24.40 -34.32 8.36
C GLN A 100 25.34 -35.19 7.52
N LYS A 101 26.09 -34.61 6.56
CA LYS A 101 27.11 -35.35 5.79
C LYS A 101 28.19 -35.94 6.70
N ASN A 102 28.52 -35.26 7.79
CA ASN A 102 29.47 -35.71 8.81
C ASN A 102 28.84 -36.58 9.92
N ARG A 103 27.56 -36.98 9.78
CA ARG A 103 26.80 -37.75 10.78
C ARG A 103 26.69 -37.06 12.15
N GLN A 104 26.69 -35.74 12.16
CA GLN A 104 26.48 -34.92 13.35
C GLN A 104 25.02 -34.45 13.40
N ALA A 105 24.42 -34.45 14.60
CA ALA A 105 23.11 -33.88 14.85
C ALA A 105 23.19 -32.37 15.10
N GLY A 106 22.06 -31.68 14.93
CA GLY A 106 21.95 -30.23 15.04
C GLY A 106 22.71 -29.49 13.93
N GLY A 107 22.38 -28.22 13.74
CA GLY A 107 23.07 -27.36 12.79
C GLY A 107 22.38 -26.03 12.56
N VAL A 108 23.06 -25.14 11.86
CA VAL A 108 22.51 -23.85 11.48
C VAL A 108 21.52 -24.07 10.34
N CYS A 109 20.24 -23.79 10.62
CA CYS A 109 19.14 -23.98 9.69
C CYS A 109 18.84 -22.72 8.88
N SER A 110 19.16 -21.53 9.40
CA SER A 110 18.94 -20.28 8.67
C SER A 110 19.73 -19.07 9.17
N LEU A 111 19.98 -18.11 8.27
CA LEU A 111 20.55 -16.79 8.53
C LEU A 111 19.55 -15.68 8.16
N ILE A 112 19.42 -14.68 9.02
CA ILE A 112 18.49 -13.55 8.87
C ILE A 112 19.30 -12.27 8.95
N PHE A 113 19.53 -11.66 7.79
CA PHE A 113 20.27 -10.41 7.66
C PHE A 113 19.29 -9.25 7.85
N VAL A 114 19.57 -8.33 8.78
CA VAL A 114 18.73 -7.16 9.05
C VAL A 114 19.57 -5.91 8.91
N ALA A 115 19.30 -5.10 7.88
CA ALA A 115 20.11 -3.94 7.52
C ALA A 115 21.62 -4.27 7.58
N ALA A 116 21.99 -5.48 7.15
CA ALA A 116 23.29 -6.09 7.45
C ALA A 116 24.23 -6.07 6.26
N PHE A 117 25.53 -6.08 6.54
CA PHE A 117 26.54 -6.19 5.48
C PHE A 117 26.57 -7.60 4.89
N VAL A 118 26.55 -7.68 3.55
CA VAL A 118 26.63 -8.91 2.76
C VAL A 118 27.71 -8.72 1.69
N LEU A 119 28.91 -9.22 1.99
CA LEU A 119 30.10 -8.99 1.16
C LEU A 119 30.57 -10.26 0.47
N TRP A 120 31.32 -10.08 -0.62
CA TRP A 120 32.08 -11.17 -1.23
C TRP A 120 33.31 -11.50 -0.37
N SER A 121 33.76 -12.76 -0.42
CA SER A 121 34.99 -13.19 0.25
C SER A 121 36.18 -12.32 -0.18
N GLY A 122 37.03 -11.97 0.79
CA GLY A 122 38.18 -11.08 0.61
C GLY A 122 37.84 -9.58 0.69
N LYS A 123 36.58 -9.21 0.95
CA LYS A 123 36.16 -7.82 1.19
C LYS A 123 35.88 -7.57 2.67
N SER A 124 36.28 -6.41 3.15
CA SER A 124 35.97 -5.88 4.46
C SER A 124 34.87 -4.82 4.39
N VAL A 125 34.31 -4.44 5.54
CA VAL A 125 33.38 -3.31 5.61
C VAL A 125 34.07 -2.03 5.11
N ASN A 126 35.39 -1.89 5.32
CA ASN A 126 36.17 -0.76 4.81
C ASN A 126 36.31 -0.70 3.28
N ASP A 127 36.02 -1.79 2.56
CA ASP A 127 36.08 -1.83 1.10
C ASP A 127 34.78 -1.43 0.39
N THR A 128 33.69 -1.16 1.13
CA THR A 128 32.42 -0.70 0.54
C THR A 128 32.46 0.79 0.19
N SER A 129 31.80 1.15 -0.90
CA SER A 129 31.68 2.49 -1.50
C SER A 129 30.81 3.45 -0.67
N ASP A 130 31.20 3.72 0.57
CA ASP A 130 30.57 4.76 1.38
C ASP A 130 31.47 6.00 1.44
N ASN A 131 31.08 7.06 0.73
CA ASN A 131 31.83 8.31 0.62
C ASN A 131 31.76 9.17 1.91
N ASN A 132 30.94 8.83 2.91
CA ASN A 132 30.67 9.68 4.09
C ASN A 132 31.34 9.21 5.40
N ARG A 133 32.26 8.23 5.34
CA ARG A 133 32.87 7.61 6.55
C ARG A 133 33.65 8.58 7.43
N HIS A 134 34.19 9.66 6.87
CA HIS A 134 34.93 10.67 7.62
C HIS A 134 34.01 11.65 8.37
N GLU A 135 32.75 11.78 7.97
CA GLU A 135 31.76 12.67 8.60
C GLU A 135 30.91 11.94 9.66
N ASN A 136 30.76 10.62 9.51
CA ASN A 136 29.88 9.81 10.36
C ASN A 136 30.60 9.10 11.52
N PHE A 137 31.94 9.04 11.53
CA PHE A 137 32.71 8.30 12.52
C PHE A 137 33.90 9.08 13.08
N HIS A 138 34.15 8.91 14.38
CA HIS A 138 35.32 9.42 15.08
C HIS A 138 36.27 8.26 15.43
N TYR A 139 37.56 8.42 15.10
CA TYR A 139 38.59 7.42 15.35
C TYR A 139 39.58 7.92 16.40
N GLN A 140 39.82 7.13 17.44
CA GLN A 140 40.80 7.43 18.47
C GLN A 140 41.37 6.14 19.06
N ASP A 141 42.70 6.04 19.16
CA ASP A 141 43.41 4.90 19.78
C ASP A 141 42.99 3.51 19.26
N GLY A 142 42.70 3.43 17.96
CA GLY A 142 42.22 2.21 17.31
C GLY A 142 40.74 1.92 17.50
N LEU A 143 40.00 2.73 18.26
CA LEU A 143 38.57 2.60 18.45
C LEU A 143 37.80 3.58 17.54
N VAL A 144 36.54 3.23 17.25
CA VAL A 144 35.63 3.98 16.40
C VAL A 144 34.35 4.29 17.17
N TRP A 145 33.89 5.53 17.09
CA TRP A 145 32.61 6.00 17.62
C TRP A 145 31.75 6.57 16.49
N PRO A 146 30.41 6.44 16.57
CA PRO A 146 29.51 7.19 15.71
C PRO A 146 29.53 8.68 16.09
N ALA A 147 29.53 9.56 15.10
CA ALA A 147 29.57 11.01 15.31
C ALA A 147 28.20 11.59 15.72
N ARG A 148 27.12 11.07 15.13
CA ARG A 148 25.72 11.50 15.37
C ARG A 148 24.82 10.27 15.48
N PRO A 149 24.99 9.43 16.52
CA PRO A 149 24.28 8.16 16.65
C PRO A 149 22.75 8.31 16.64
N GLU A 150 22.22 9.41 17.18
CA GLU A 150 20.80 9.75 17.15
C GLU A 150 20.25 9.83 15.72
N ASN A 151 20.98 10.46 14.81
CA ASN A 151 20.57 10.62 13.42
C ASN A 151 20.95 9.43 12.54
N LEU A 152 22.00 8.68 12.92
CA LEU A 152 22.49 7.54 12.13
C LEU A 152 21.67 6.27 12.40
N PHE A 153 21.36 5.98 13.67
CA PHE A 153 20.78 4.70 14.07
C PHE A 153 19.32 4.78 14.51
N TYR A 154 18.87 5.95 14.93
CA TYR A 154 17.58 6.15 15.61
C TYR A 154 16.75 7.26 14.97
N ASN A 155 16.95 7.51 13.67
CA ASN A 155 16.28 8.59 12.93
C ASN A 155 14.77 8.43 12.84
N ASP A 156 14.25 7.24 13.09
CA ASP A 156 12.84 6.90 13.11
C ASP A 156 12.28 6.73 14.55
N LEU A 157 13.05 7.12 15.58
CA LEU A 157 12.65 7.16 16.98
C LEU A 157 12.45 8.60 17.48
N PRO A 158 11.67 8.79 18.57
CA PRO A 158 11.60 10.09 19.24
C PRO A 158 13.00 10.55 19.69
N SER A 159 13.29 11.85 19.51
CA SER A 159 14.61 12.44 19.80
C SER A 159 15.12 12.14 21.21
N GLU A 160 14.25 12.23 22.23
CA GLU A 160 14.62 11.91 23.62
C GLU A 160 15.09 10.45 23.77
N LEU A 161 14.35 9.51 23.17
CA LEU A 161 14.72 8.09 23.19
C LEU A 161 15.98 7.83 22.35
N ALA A 162 16.12 8.49 21.20
CA ALA A 162 17.32 8.41 20.37
C ALA A 162 18.57 8.85 21.14
N VAL A 163 18.47 9.94 21.91
CA VAL A 163 19.57 10.44 22.77
C VAL A 163 19.86 9.46 23.91
N GLU A 164 18.84 8.90 24.56
CA GLU A 164 19.03 7.93 25.64
C GLU A 164 19.70 6.64 25.15
N LEU A 165 19.23 6.08 24.04
CA LEU A 165 19.81 4.89 23.42
C LEU A 165 21.23 5.13 22.92
N SER A 166 21.51 6.33 22.40
CA SER A 166 22.86 6.75 22.00
C SER A 166 23.85 6.71 23.15
N ARG A 167 23.42 6.99 24.40
CA ARG A 167 24.29 6.91 25.59
C ARG A 167 24.68 5.48 25.97
N LEU A 168 23.94 4.48 25.49
CA LEU A 168 24.22 3.06 25.76
C LEU A 168 25.28 2.48 24.82
N LEU A 169 25.63 3.21 23.75
CA LEU A 169 26.64 2.79 22.79
C LEU A 169 28.03 2.75 23.44
N GLN A 170 28.84 1.82 22.95
CA GLN A 170 30.25 1.69 23.32
C GLN A 170 31.11 1.81 22.07
N PRO A 171 32.37 2.26 22.17
CA PRO A 171 33.29 2.24 21.04
C PRO A 171 33.42 0.85 20.44
N HIS A 172 33.79 0.79 19.17
CA HIS A 172 34.01 -0.45 18.46
C HIS A 172 35.44 -0.51 17.91
N SER A 173 36.04 -1.70 17.88
CA SER A 173 37.39 -1.90 17.34
C SER A 173 37.49 -1.54 15.85
N ALA A 174 38.43 -0.68 15.46
CA ALA A 174 38.65 -0.35 14.04
C ALA A 174 39.16 -1.56 13.23
N GLY A 175 39.87 -2.48 13.90
CA GLY A 175 40.33 -3.74 13.31
C GLY A 175 39.17 -4.62 12.81
N ALA A 176 37.99 -4.51 13.45
CA ALA A 176 36.79 -5.26 13.11
C ALA A 176 36.22 -4.89 11.72
N PHE A 177 36.37 -3.62 11.30
CA PHE A 177 35.88 -3.14 10.01
C PHE A 177 36.88 -3.32 8.85
N SER A 178 38.16 -3.52 9.17
CA SER A 178 39.24 -3.67 8.19
C SER A 178 39.56 -5.14 7.86
N SER A 179 39.01 -6.06 8.63
CA SER A 179 39.22 -7.50 8.45
C SER A 179 38.33 -8.02 7.32
N PRO A 180 38.89 -8.74 6.32
CA PRO A 180 38.12 -9.26 5.20
C PRO A 180 37.30 -10.49 5.60
N LEU A 181 36.09 -10.61 5.03
CA LEU A 181 35.24 -11.80 5.13
C LEU A 181 35.91 -13.01 4.47
N ASP A 182 36.01 -14.14 5.15
CA ASP A 182 36.63 -15.36 4.62
C ASP A 182 35.59 -16.34 4.00
N HIS A 183 34.33 -16.32 4.43
CA HIS A 183 33.30 -17.29 4.03
C HIS A 183 31.94 -16.65 3.71
N GLU A 184 31.38 -16.96 2.54
CA GLU A 184 30.08 -16.46 2.08
C GLU A 184 28.94 -17.40 2.52
N ALA A 185 28.63 -17.44 3.81
CA ALA A 185 27.70 -18.42 4.38
C ALA A 185 26.30 -18.41 3.73
N TYR A 186 25.85 -17.25 3.25
CA TYR A 186 24.56 -17.06 2.57
C TYR A 186 24.41 -17.88 1.28
N ARG A 187 25.51 -18.43 0.74
CA ARG A 187 25.48 -19.34 -0.43
C ARG A 187 25.21 -20.79 -0.06
N PHE A 188 25.40 -21.15 1.21
CA PHE A 188 25.37 -22.54 1.69
C PHE A 188 24.27 -22.79 2.71
N ILE A 189 23.85 -21.76 3.44
CA ILE A 189 22.80 -21.83 4.45
C ILE A 189 21.59 -20.99 3.98
N PRO A 190 20.36 -21.52 4.08
CA PRO A 190 19.14 -20.77 3.81
C PRO A 190 19.14 -19.37 4.43
N SER A 191 19.15 -18.33 3.61
CA SER A 191 19.31 -16.95 4.07
C SER A 191 18.15 -16.07 3.65
N SER A 192 17.79 -15.08 4.46
CA SER A 192 16.80 -14.06 4.15
C SER A 192 17.31 -12.68 4.57
N TYR A 193 16.78 -11.62 3.96
CA TYR A 193 17.22 -10.26 4.17
C TYR A 193 16.04 -9.32 4.48
N LEU A 194 16.20 -8.42 5.44
CA LEU A 194 15.28 -7.33 5.74
C LEU A 194 15.94 -5.99 5.42
N ILE A 195 15.45 -5.35 4.36
CA ILE A 195 15.86 -4.01 3.93
C ILE A 195 15.11 -2.97 4.78
N CYS A 196 15.85 -2.06 5.41
CA CYS A 196 15.28 -0.92 6.14
C CYS A 196 15.33 0.31 5.22
N THR A 197 14.18 0.81 4.78
CA THR A 197 14.11 1.77 3.67
C THR A 197 14.46 3.20 4.04
N GLU A 198 14.46 3.54 5.34
CA GLU A 198 14.78 4.86 5.88
C GLU A 198 16.08 4.83 6.71
N ASP A 199 16.95 3.86 6.45
CA ASP A 199 18.21 3.67 7.18
C ASP A 199 19.24 4.74 6.82
N ASN A 200 19.68 5.53 7.81
CA ASN A 200 20.71 6.55 7.64
C ASN A 200 22.15 6.02 7.81
N ALA A 201 22.34 4.85 8.43
CA ALA A 201 23.65 4.25 8.65
C ALA A 201 24.09 3.38 7.46
N ILE A 202 23.16 2.65 6.85
CA ILE A 202 23.36 1.99 5.56
C ILE A 202 22.21 2.41 4.64
N PRO A 203 22.36 3.51 3.87
CA PRO A 203 21.31 4.03 3.01
C PRO A 203 20.71 2.97 2.09
N LEU A 204 19.41 3.10 1.78
CA LEU A 204 18.68 2.15 0.93
C LEU A 204 19.44 1.80 -0.34
N ALA A 205 19.99 2.81 -1.03
CA ALA A 205 20.77 2.60 -2.25
C ALA A 205 22.01 1.71 -2.02
N ALA A 206 22.69 1.87 -0.87
CA ALA A 206 23.84 1.05 -0.51
C ALA A 206 23.43 -0.39 -0.13
N GLN A 207 22.30 -0.58 0.57
CA GLN A 207 21.76 -1.92 0.82
C GLN A 207 21.38 -2.62 -0.50
N GLU A 208 20.72 -1.92 -1.42
CA GLU A 208 20.33 -2.44 -2.73
C GLU A 208 21.55 -2.76 -3.61
N GLU A 209 22.53 -1.86 -3.67
CA GLU A 209 23.78 -2.07 -4.41
C GLU A 209 24.53 -3.30 -3.88
N MET A 210 24.62 -3.43 -2.55
CA MET A 210 25.28 -4.56 -1.90
C MET A 210 24.61 -5.91 -2.23
N LEU A 211 23.29 -5.91 -2.42
CA LEU A 211 22.49 -7.09 -2.75
C LEU A 211 22.34 -7.35 -4.24
N ALA A 212 22.55 -6.36 -5.11
CA ALA A 212 22.17 -6.40 -6.53
C ALA A 212 22.68 -7.66 -7.27
N ASP A 213 23.93 -8.08 -6.98
CA ASP A 213 24.56 -9.28 -7.56
C ASP A 213 24.44 -10.54 -6.69
N LYS A 214 23.70 -10.46 -5.58
CA LYS A 214 23.52 -11.54 -4.59
C LYS A 214 22.06 -11.94 -4.36
N LEU A 215 21.09 -11.28 -5.01
CA LEU A 215 19.65 -11.55 -4.85
C LEU A 215 19.30 -13.04 -4.96
N GLY A 216 19.94 -13.77 -5.88
CA GLY A 216 19.71 -15.20 -6.10
C GLY A 216 20.14 -16.15 -4.98
N TYR A 217 20.83 -15.66 -3.94
CA TYR A 217 21.22 -16.46 -2.77
C TYR A 217 20.25 -16.33 -1.58
N PHE A 218 19.31 -15.38 -1.63
CA PHE A 218 18.35 -15.15 -0.56
C PHE A 218 17.00 -15.77 -0.90
N LEU A 219 16.42 -16.50 0.05
CA LEU A 219 15.09 -17.12 -0.08
C LEU A 219 13.97 -16.08 -0.03
N LEU A 220 14.19 -15.02 0.75
CA LEU A 220 13.24 -13.95 0.97
C LEU A 220 14.00 -12.64 1.18
N ILE A 221 13.54 -11.59 0.51
CA ILE A 221 14.00 -10.22 0.73
C ILE A 221 12.76 -9.39 0.98
N GLU A 222 12.62 -8.89 2.21
CA GLU A 222 11.51 -8.03 2.63
C GLU A 222 11.99 -6.58 2.76
N ARG A 223 11.06 -5.65 2.62
CA ARG A 223 11.29 -4.22 2.84
C ARG A 223 10.43 -3.74 3.99
N LEU A 224 11.03 -2.96 4.88
CA LEU A 224 10.36 -2.36 6.03
C LEU A 224 10.65 -0.86 6.06
N VAL A 225 9.59 -0.07 6.22
CA VAL A 225 9.66 1.37 6.45
C VAL A 225 10.13 1.61 7.88
N SER A 226 11.44 1.68 8.03
CA SER A 226 12.19 1.77 9.28
C SER A 226 13.56 2.39 9.02
N GLY A 227 14.08 3.07 10.04
CA GLY A 227 15.49 3.43 10.19
C GLY A 227 16.35 2.22 10.53
N HIS A 228 17.59 2.45 10.98
CA HIS A 228 18.59 1.38 11.12
C HIS A 228 18.20 0.29 12.13
N LEU A 229 17.42 0.59 13.17
CA LEU A 229 17.13 -0.31 14.31
C LEU A 229 15.65 -0.78 14.34
N PRO A 230 15.19 -1.60 13.38
CA PRO A 230 13.80 -2.03 13.29
C PRO A 230 13.37 -2.90 14.50
N SER A 231 14.31 -3.54 15.20
CA SER A 231 14.01 -4.28 16.44
C SER A 231 13.53 -3.39 17.58
N ILE A 232 13.78 -2.08 17.51
CA ILE A 232 13.33 -1.09 18.48
C ILE A 232 12.14 -0.30 17.92
N SER A 233 12.25 0.20 16.69
CA SER A 233 11.22 1.08 16.11
C SER A 233 10.00 0.33 15.55
N ARG A 234 10.18 -0.93 15.12
CA ARG A 234 9.16 -1.78 14.47
C ARG A 234 9.26 -3.25 14.95
N PRO A 235 9.11 -3.51 16.26
CA PRO A 235 9.40 -4.84 16.84
C PRO A 235 8.44 -5.93 16.37
N GLN A 236 7.18 -5.59 16.05
CA GLN A 236 6.19 -6.58 15.60
C GLN A 236 6.46 -7.01 14.15
N GLU A 237 6.79 -6.07 13.28
CA GLU A 237 7.12 -6.29 11.88
C GLU A 237 8.45 -7.03 11.76
N THR A 238 9.44 -6.67 12.58
CA THR A 238 10.71 -7.41 12.68
C THR A 238 10.51 -8.85 13.09
N LEU A 239 9.59 -9.11 14.04
CA LEU A 239 9.21 -10.45 14.47
C LEU A 239 8.59 -11.26 13.32
N LEU A 240 7.84 -10.64 12.41
CA LEU A 240 7.27 -11.32 11.25
C LEU A 240 8.36 -11.86 10.35
N THR A 241 9.44 -11.12 10.12
CA THR A 241 10.61 -11.61 9.37
C THR A 241 11.25 -12.81 10.06
N TYR A 242 11.43 -12.76 11.39
CA TYR A 242 12.04 -13.87 12.14
C TYR A 242 11.17 -15.14 12.07
N LYS A 243 9.85 -14.99 12.09
CA LYS A 243 8.89 -16.09 11.95
C LYS A 243 8.78 -16.59 10.50
N ALA A 244 8.81 -15.70 9.51
CA ALA A 244 8.78 -16.05 8.09
C ALA A 244 9.95 -16.96 7.72
N VAL A 245 11.11 -16.70 8.32
CA VAL A 245 12.33 -17.49 8.11
C VAL A 245 12.26 -18.89 8.73
N TYR A 246 11.73 -19.02 9.95
CA TYR A 246 11.51 -20.34 10.54
C TYR A 246 10.58 -21.20 9.66
N ILE A 247 9.61 -20.57 9.02
CA ILE A 247 8.61 -21.26 8.20
C ILE A 247 9.15 -21.58 6.79
N SER A 248 9.94 -20.66 6.19
CA SER A 248 10.56 -20.88 4.87
C SER A 248 11.63 -21.97 4.89
N SER A 249 12.31 -22.16 6.03
CA SER A 249 13.24 -23.28 6.26
C SER A 249 12.57 -24.63 6.51
N HIS A 250 11.24 -24.66 6.77
CA HIS A 250 10.49 -25.86 7.17
C HIS A 250 9.23 -26.14 6.33
N LYS A 251 9.25 -26.05 4.99
CA LYS A 251 8.21 -26.57 4.05
C LYS A 251 6.71 -26.33 4.40
N HIS A 252 6.37 -25.49 5.37
CA HIS A 252 5.04 -25.36 5.96
C HIS A 252 4.62 -23.89 5.94
N MET A 253 4.57 -23.33 4.73
CA MET A 253 4.08 -21.98 4.46
C MET A 253 2.64 -21.76 4.97
N ASP A 254 1.85 -22.83 5.08
CA ASP A 254 0.43 -22.84 5.44
C ASP A 254 0.11 -22.30 6.85
N LYS A 255 1.07 -22.34 7.79
CA LYS A 255 0.87 -21.83 9.17
C LYS A 255 1.22 -20.35 9.35
N PHE A 256 1.94 -19.73 8.40
CA PHE A 256 2.37 -18.33 8.48
C PHE A 256 1.19 -17.36 8.35
N LEU A 257 0.29 -17.63 7.39
CA LEU A 257 -0.94 -16.84 7.22
C LEU A 257 -1.92 -17.03 8.38
N PHE A 258 -1.87 -18.19 9.06
CA PHE A 258 -2.80 -18.52 10.14
C PHE A 258 -2.51 -17.77 11.45
N LEU A 259 -1.23 -17.50 11.74
CA LEU A 259 -0.79 -16.80 12.96
C LEU A 259 -0.87 -15.26 12.84
N LEU A 260 -0.76 -14.71 11.63
CA LEU A 260 -0.97 -13.28 11.33
C LEU A 260 -2.44 -12.84 11.57
N LEU A 261 -3.39 -13.78 11.52
CA LEU A 261 -4.82 -13.51 11.63
C LEU A 261 -5.41 -13.73 13.04
N GLN A 262 -4.60 -13.93 14.08
CA GLN A 262 -5.11 -14.32 15.42
C GLN A 262 -4.56 -13.57 16.65
N GLN A 263 -3.93 -12.41 16.54
CA GLN A 263 -3.51 -11.65 17.74
C GLN A 263 -4.12 -10.23 17.76
N PRO A 264 -5.32 -10.05 18.33
CA PRO A 264 -5.82 -8.74 18.75
C PRO A 264 -5.29 -8.40 20.15
N ALA A 265 -4.96 -7.12 20.35
CA ALA A 265 -4.98 -6.35 21.59
C ALA A 265 -4.61 -7.08 22.91
N LEU A 266 -3.36 -6.94 23.36
CA LEU A 266 -2.93 -6.74 24.76
C LEU A 266 -1.41 -6.86 24.78
N SER A 267 -0.67 -5.74 24.92
CA SER A 267 0.65 -5.64 25.60
C SER A 267 1.44 -4.33 25.39
N ALA A 268 0.88 -3.24 24.85
CA ALA A 268 1.60 -1.96 24.85
C ALA A 268 1.69 -1.30 26.26
N VAL A 269 0.73 -1.60 27.16
CA VAL A 269 0.64 -0.99 28.49
C VAL A 269 1.57 -1.65 29.53
N LEU A 270 2.07 -2.86 29.29
CA LEU A 270 2.91 -3.60 30.26
C LEU A 270 4.42 -3.54 29.96
N ILE A 271 4.82 -3.19 28.74
CA ILE A 271 6.24 -3.10 28.36
C ILE A 271 6.87 -1.79 28.85
N PHE A 272 6.13 -0.67 28.76
CA PHE A 272 6.55 0.63 29.31
C PHE A 272 6.76 0.62 30.84
N ALA A 273 5.99 -0.20 31.57
CA ALA A 273 6.09 -0.31 33.03
C ALA A 273 7.30 -1.13 33.51
N SER A 274 7.93 -1.94 32.64
CA SER A 274 9.04 -2.83 33.03
C SER A 274 10.42 -2.14 32.95
N LEU A 275 10.61 -1.21 32.01
CA LEU A 275 11.83 -0.40 31.87
C LEU A 275 11.96 0.65 33.00
N PHE A 276 10.84 1.17 33.52
CA PHE A 276 10.84 2.12 34.63
C PHE A 276 11.18 1.52 36.01
N ARG A 277 11.24 0.19 36.16
CA ARG A 277 11.51 -0.46 37.47
C ARG A 277 12.99 -0.70 37.80
N ARG A 278 13.92 -0.33 36.92
CA ARG A 278 15.37 -0.51 37.16
C ARG A 278 16.19 0.76 37.34
N VAL A 279 15.56 1.93 37.28
CA VAL A 279 16.22 3.22 37.54
C VAL A 279 15.40 3.97 38.60
N GLY A 280 15.45 3.47 39.82
CA GLY A 280 15.01 4.18 41.01
C GLY A 280 16.22 4.54 41.85
N ASP A 281 16.65 5.80 41.78
CA ASP A 281 17.00 6.65 42.92
C ASP A 281 17.78 7.88 42.43
N ASN A 282 17.07 8.97 42.17
CA ASN A 282 17.32 10.24 42.86
C ASN A 282 16.27 11.29 42.49
N HIS A 283 15.76 11.93 43.53
CA HIS A 283 14.78 13.01 43.54
C HIS A 283 15.09 14.16 42.56
N THR A 284 14.06 14.59 41.81
CA THR A 284 13.50 15.94 41.90
C THR A 284 12.10 15.97 41.28
N GLN A 285 11.16 16.62 41.96
CA GLN A 285 9.77 16.77 41.57
C GLN A 285 9.65 17.53 40.23
N HIS A 286 9.08 16.87 39.22
CA HIS A 286 8.33 17.55 38.15
C HIS A 286 7.06 16.73 37.87
N GLU A 287 5.92 17.43 37.84
CA GLU A 287 4.58 16.91 37.55
C GLU A 287 4.50 16.17 36.20
N PRO A 288 3.56 15.22 36.02
CA PRO A 288 3.49 14.37 34.83
C PRO A 288 3.00 15.18 33.61
N ARG A 289 3.84 15.26 32.57
CA ARG A 289 3.58 15.94 31.28
C ARG A 289 2.93 15.04 30.20
N SER A 290 2.32 13.90 30.54
CA SER A 290 1.92 12.88 29.54
C SER A 290 0.45 12.87 29.11
N GLU A 291 -0.33 13.91 29.42
CA GLU A 291 -1.74 14.09 29.00
C GLU A 291 -1.91 15.46 28.31
N MET A 292 -1.13 15.75 27.28
CA MET A 292 -1.51 16.81 26.33
C MET A 292 -2.58 16.21 25.42
N ASP A 293 -3.83 16.46 25.81
CA ASP A 293 -5.07 15.75 25.44
C ASP A 293 -5.26 15.49 23.94
N ILE A 294 -5.47 14.21 23.56
CA ILE A 294 -6.01 13.82 22.24
C ILE A 294 -7.28 14.62 21.93
N THR A 295 -8.09 14.85 22.97
CA THR A 295 -9.28 15.70 22.91
C THR A 295 -8.94 17.12 22.45
N GLN A 296 -7.81 17.70 22.86
CA GLN A 296 -7.39 19.02 22.42
C GLN A 296 -6.91 19.02 20.96
N ALA A 297 -6.19 17.99 20.52
CA ALA A 297 -5.77 17.86 19.12
C ALA A 297 -6.95 17.72 18.15
N ILE A 298 -8.00 17.00 18.55
CA ILE A 298 -9.23 16.83 17.75
C ILE A 298 -10.12 18.07 17.86
N SER A 299 -10.37 18.57 19.07
CA SER A 299 -11.31 19.67 19.31
C SER A 299 -10.71 21.06 19.13
N ASN A 300 -9.39 21.21 18.96
CA ASN A 300 -8.71 22.46 18.59
C ASN A 300 -7.34 22.22 17.94
N PRO A 301 -7.30 21.70 16.69
CA PRO A 301 -6.07 21.29 16.03
C PRO A 301 -5.11 22.45 15.80
N LEU A 302 -5.61 23.63 15.42
CA LEU A 302 -4.79 24.82 15.19
C LEU A 302 -4.13 25.34 16.47
N ARG A 303 -4.83 25.32 17.60
CA ARG A 303 -4.23 25.66 18.89
C ARG A 303 -3.17 24.64 19.30
N PHE A 304 -3.40 23.37 19.01
CA PHE A 304 -2.41 22.32 19.25
C PHE A 304 -1.13 22.56 18.42
N ILE A 305 -1.27 22.91 17.14
CA ILE A 305 -0.15 23.29 16.27
C ILE A 305 0.57 24.55 16.77
N ASP A 306 -0.15 25.57 17.24
CA ASP A 306 0.47 26.77 17.81
C ASP A 306 1.32 26.44 19.06
N LEU A 307 0.85 25.52 19.90
CA LEU A 307 1.61 25.05 21.06
C LEU A 307 2.88 24.30 20.67
N LEU A 308 2.83 23.47 19.63
CA LEU A 308 4.02 22.81 19.08
C LEU A 308 5.02 23.84 18.54
N TYR A 309 4.52 24.84 17.82
CA TYR A 309 5.35 25.90 17.24
C TYR A 309 6.04 26.76 18.31
N GLU A 310 5.32 27.11 19.38
CA GLU A 310 5.90 27.83 20.52
C GLU A 310 6.95 27.03 21.29
N GLN A 311 6.85 25.70 21.30
CA GLN A 311 7.83 24.82 21.94
C GLN A 311 9.13 24.78 21.13
N GLU A 312 9.06 24.59 19.82
CA GLU A 312 10.26 24.51 18.97
C GLU A 312 11.01 25.85 18.85
N ASN A 313 10.29 26.98 18.80
CA ASN A 313 10.93 28.30 18.76
C ASN A 313 11.72 28.66 20.02
N ARG A 314 11.54 27.93 21.14
CA ARG A 314 12.33 28.14 22.37
C ARG A 314 13.68 27.43 22.34
N GLU A 315 13.91 26.50 21.41
CA GLU A 315 15.02 25.55 21.51
C GLU A 315 16.23 25.83 20.58
N GLU A 316 16.17 26.59 19.47
CA GLU A 316 17.39 27.13 18.78
C GLU A 316 17.13 28.09 17.57
N ASP A 317 18.04 29.05 17.37
CA ASP A 317 18.15 30.01 16.24
C ASP A 317 18.87 29.40 15.01
N SER A 318 18.17 28.84 14.02
CA SER A 318 18.78 28.55 12.69
C SER A 318 17.76 28.45 11.54
N ARG A 319 18.24 28.64 10.30
CA ARG A 319 17.46 28.90 9.07
C ARG A 319 16.77 27.67 8.43
N ASP A 320 16.70 26.53 9.12
CA ASP A 320 16.12 25.25 8.65
C ASP A 320 14.83 24.87 9.42
N GLN A 321 14.13 25.85 9.99
CA GLN A 321 13.00 25.62 10.90
C GLN A 321 11.75 25.02 10.24
N SER A 322 11.45 25.32 8.97
CA SER A 322 10.18 24.86 8.36
C SER A 322 10.13 23.34 8.20
N VAL A 323 11.17 22.76 7.57
CA VAL A 323 11.27 21.31 7.30
C VAL A 323 11.23 20.49 8.58
N LYS A 324 11.83 21.01 9.66
CA LYS A 324 11.78 20.37 10.99
C LYS A 324 10.39 20.45 11.64
N PHE A 325 9.72 21.61 11.55
CA PHE A 325 8.42 21.82 12.17
C PHE A 325 7.30 21.02 11.48
N GLU A 326 7.39 20.89 10.15
CA GLU A 326 6.52 20.06 9.30
C GLU A 326 6.55 18.59 9.75
N GLU A 327 7.74 18.00 9.77
CA GLU A 327 7.96 16.61 10.17
C GLU A 327 7.55 16.36 11.62
N SER A 328 7.85 17.30 12.52
CA SER A 328 7.49 17.23 13.94
C SER A 328 5.99 17.30 14.19
N THR A 329 5.27 18.17 13.47
CA THR A 329 3.81 18.25 13.54
C THR A 329 3.19 16.95 13.04
N SER A 330 3.61 16.46 11.87
CA SER A 330 3.17 15.18 11.31
C SER A 330 3.42 14.01 12.28
N ARG A 331 4.62 13.93 12.86
CA ARG A 331 5.01 12.89 13.83
C ARG A 331 4.15 12.96 15.10
N SER A 332 3.86 14.16 15.60
CA SER A 332 3.02 14.36 16.78
C SER A 332 1.60 13.87 16.56
N PHE A 333 0.97 14.23 15.43
CA PHE A 333 -0.37 13.74 15.10
C PHE A 333 -0.39 12.23 14.83
N ARG A 334 0.61 11.66 14.14
CA ARG A 334 0.73 10.21 13.92
C ARG A 334 0.87 9.44 15.23
N SER A 335 1.60 9.98 16.20
CA SER A 335 1.75 9.40 17.54
C SER A 335 0.44 9.44 18.34
N LEU A 336 -0.27 10.58 18.32
CA LEU A 336 -1.56 10.74 19.00
C LEU A 336 -2.67 9.88 18.38
N LEU A 337 -2.61 9.66 17.06
CA LEU A 337 -3.62 8.94 16.28
C LEU A 337 -3.09 7.56 15.82
N ALA A 338 -2.39 6.85 16.70
CA ALA A 338 -1.69 5.61 16.36
C ALA A 338 -2.59 4.42 15.99
N SER A 339 -3.91 4.49 16.23
CA SER A 339 -4.86 3.41 15.93
C SER A 339 -6.03 3.87 15.06
N ASP A 340 -6.59 2.95 14.28
CA ASP A 340 -7.77 3.20 13.44
C ASP A 340 -8.97 3.66 14.27
N GLU A 341 -9.13 3.14 15.49
CA GLU A 341 -10.21 3.53 16.40
C GLU A 341 -10.15 5.00 16.79
N LEU A 342 -8.94 5.57 16.94
CA LEU A 342 -8.73 6.98 17.23
C LEU A 342 -8.95 7.84 15.99
N ILE A 343 -8.43 7.41 14.83
CA ILE A 343 -8.61 8.11 13.55
C ILE A 343 -10.10 8.18 13.17
N TYR A 344 -10.87 7.13 13.45
CA TYR A 344 -12.31 7.12 13.17
C TYR A 344 -13.16 7.96 14.12
N GLN A 345 -12.56 8.58 15.14
CA GLN A 345 -13.22 9.66 15.88
C GLN A 345 -13.23 10.98 15.11
N ILE A 346 -12.31 11.14 14.14
CA ILE A 346 -12.22 12.32 13.29
C ILE A 346 -13.35 12.27 12.25
N PRO A 347 -14.09 13.37 12.04
CA PRO A 347 -15.17 13.42 11.07
C PRO A 347 -14.65 13.18 9.65
N SER A 348 -15.28 12.23 8.94
CA SER A 348 -14.99 11.95 7.52
C SER A 348 -15.79 12.88 6.63
N ILE A 349 -15.15 13.65 5.75
CA ILE A 349 -15.88 14.49 4.81
C ILE A 349 -16.54 13.70 3.66
N ASN A 350 -16.22 12.40 3.53
CA ASN A 350 -16.94 11.50 2.65
C ASN A 350 -18.38 11.24 3.13
N HIS A 351 -18.63 11.35 4.43
CA HIS A 351 -19.93 11.04 5.01
C HIS A 351 -20.91 12.23 4.83
N PRO A 352 -22.16 12.00 4.37
CA PRO A 352 -23.10 13.08 4.06
C PRO A 352 -23.41 14.05 5.21
N LEU A 353 -23.41 13.56 6.46
CA LEU A 353 -23.67 14.39 7.65
C LEU A 353 -22.47 15.23 8.11
N THR A 354 -21.27 14.92 7.63
CA THR A 354 -20.01 15.61 7.96
C THR A 354 -19.33 16.12 6.69
N SER A 355 -20.13 16.42 5.67
CA SER A 355 -19.67 17.08 4.45
C SER A 355 -18.94 18.39 4.74
N PRO A 356 -18.05 18.88 3.85
CA PRO A 356 -17.34 20.13 4.08
C PRO A 356 -18.27 21.33 4.37
N ASP A 357 -19.47 21.33 3.77
CA ASP A 357 -20.47 22.38 3.98
C ASP A 357 -21.02 22.40 5.41
N SER A 358 -21.15 21.23 6.03
CA SER A 358 -21.73 21.05 7.37
C SER A 358 -20.74 21.22 8.52
N LEU A 359 -19.43 21.20 8.26
CA LEU A 359 -18.40 21.37 9.29
C LEU A 359 -17.97 22.85 9.41
N PRO A 360 -17.59 23.30 10.62
CA PRO A 360 -16.95 24.60 10.79
C PRO A 360 -15.55 24.58 10.16
N GLY A 361 -15.10 25.74 9.69
CA GLY A 361 -13.70 25.92 9.27
C GLY A 361 -12.74 25.59 10.42
N GLU A 362 -11.49 25.28 10.07
CA GLU A 362 -10.42 24.94 11.03
C GLU A 362 -10.69 23.67 11.85
N SER A 363 -11.56 22.80 11.34
CA SER A 363 -11.84 21.49 11.95
C SER A 363 -10.84 20.44 11.48
N LEU A 364 -10.44 19.55 12.38
CA LEU A 364 -9.68 18.35 12.00
C LEU A 364 -10.63 17.40 11.27
N VAL A 365 -10.27 17.00 10.06
CA VAL A 365 -11.07 16.13 9.21
C VAL A 365 -10.23 15.01 8.64
N ARG A 366 -10.91 13.93 8.26
CA ARG A 366 -10.32 12.90 7.39
C ARG A 366 -11.04 12.85 6.05
N PHE A 367 -10.29 12.54 5.00
CA PHE A 367 -10.82 12.40 3.65
C PHE A 367 -10.18 11.21 2.96
N ARG A 368 -10.98 10.17 2.70
CA ARG A 368 -10.59 9.06 1.84
C ARG A 368 -10.87 9.45 0.40
N CYS A 369 -9.82 9.66 -0.39
CA CYS A 369 -9.95 10.21 -1.73
C CYS A 369 -9.07 9.48 -2.75
N MET A 370 -9.50 9.55 -4.00
CA MET A 370 -8.66 9.26 -5.15
C MET A 370 -7.95 10.55 -5.58
N ILE A 371 -6.64 10.49 -5.81
CA ILE A 371 -5.88 11.61 -6.36
C ILE A 371 -6.23 11.77 -7.83
N GLN A 372 -6.78 12.92 -8.17
CA GLN A 372 -7.25 13.23 -9.52
C GLN A 372 -6.21 14.01 -10.31
N ASP A 373 -5.55 14.97 -9.66
CA ASP A 373 -4.53 15.84 -10.25
C ASP A 373 -3.43 16.08 -9.22
N ASN A 374 -2.19 15.81 -9.62
CA ASN A 374 -0.99 16.05 -8.84
C ASN A 374 -0.05 17.06 -9.55
N GLY A 375 -0.54 17.75 -10.58
CA GLY A 375 0.23 18.67 -11.41
C GLY A 375 -0.13 20.15 -11.22
N LEU A 376 -0.72 20.53 -10.08
CA LEU A 376 -1.15 21.92 -9.81
C LEU A 376 0.02 22.86 -9.44
N GLY A 377 1.22 22.31 -9.24
CA GLY A 377 2.42 23.07 -8.87
C GLY A 377 2.48 23.45 -7.39
N PRO A 378 3.64 23.92 -6.92
CA PRO A 378 3.79 24.39 -5.55
C PRO A 378 3.18 25.78 -5.36
N GLU A 379 2.67 26.03 -4.16
CA GLU A 379 2.16 27.32 -3.69
C GLU A 379 3.13 27.90 -2.66
N LEU A 380 3.43 29.20 -2.76
CA LEU A 380 4.28 29.90 -1.79
C LEU A 380 3.44 30.46 -0.64
N TYR A 381 3.94 30.34 0.59
CA TYR A 381 3.31 30.91 1.78
C TYR A 381 4.35 31.46 2.76
N SER A 382 3.93 32.41 3.60
CA SER A 382 4.76 32.91 4.71
C SER A 382 4.56 32.03 5.93
N LEU A 383 5.65 31.63 6.60
CA LEU A 383 5.59 30.82 7.83
C LEU A 383 4.96 31.57 9.00
N GLN A 384 5.10 32.90 9.04
CA GLN A 384 4.60 33.75 10.11
C GLN A 384 3.77 34.92 9.56
N ASP A 385 2.81 35.38 10.34
CA ASP A 385 2.12 36.66 10.10
C ASP A 385 2.92 37.84 10.68
N SER A 386 2.41 39.07 10.48
CA SER A 386 3.03 40.29 11.00
C SER A 386 3.08 40.37 12.54
N ALA A 387 2.36 39.51 13.24
CA ALA A 387 2.36 39.38 14.70
C ALA A 387 3.25 38.22 15.20
N GLY A 388 3.93 37.50 14.29
CA GLY A 388 4.79 36.36 14.62
C GLY A 388 4.03 35.04 14.88
N LYS A 389 2.73 34.98 14.55
CA LYS A 389 1.92 33.76 14.68
C LYS A 389 2.22 32.80 13.54
N CYS A 390 2.25 31.49 13.84
CA CYS A 390 2.40 30.44 12.83
C CYS A 390 1.27 30.50 11.80
N MET A 391 1.62 30.54 10.51
CA MET A 391 0.66 30.52 9.39
C MET A 391 0.65 29.18 8.66
N MET A 392 1.42 28.21 9.15
CA MET A 392 1.39 26.84 8.66
C MET A 392 0.03 26.20 8.96
N TYR A 393 -0.44 25.33 8.05
CA TYR A 393 -1.76 24.69 8.09
C TYR A 393 -2.96 25.65 8.13
N ARG A 394 -2.78 26.89 7.65
CA ARG A 394 -3.82 27.93 7.57
C ARG A 394 -3.87 28.55 6.17
N GLU A 395 -5.03 29.08 5.80
CA GLU A 395 -5.13 29.93 4.62
C GLU A 395 -4.69 31.36 4.93
N SER A 396 -3.83 31.94 4.08
CA SER A 396 -3.35 33.31 4.23
C SER A 396 -3.93 34.22 3.15
N SER A 397 -4.52 35.35 3.56
CA SER A 397 -5.00 36.41 2.65
C SER A 397 -3.90 37.00 1.75
N ALA A 398 -2.63 36.74 2.06
CA ALA A 398 -1.48 37.22 1.32
C ALA A 398 -1.09 36.31 0.14
N CYS A 399 -1.58 35.07 0.06
CA CYS A 399 -1.11 34.09 -0.93
C CYS A 399 -1.64 34.33 -2.36
N SER A 400 -2.63 35.21 -2.56
CA SER A 400 -3.20 35.48 -3.89
C SER A 400 -2.73 36.78 -4.55
N ASN A 401 -1.97 37.65 -3.87
CA ASN A 401 -1.59 38.97 -4.38
C ASN A 401 -0.21 39.44 -3.88
N VAL A 402 0.83 38.60 -3.95
CA VAL A 402 2.19 39.08 -3.68
C VAL A 402 2.73 39.75 -4.95
N ASN A 403 2.58 41.07 -5.03
CA ASN A 403 3.36 41.88 -5.97
C ASN A 403 4.85 41.66 -5.65
N PRO A 404 5.69 41.21 -6.60
CA PRO A 404 7.10 40.90 -6.33
C PRO A 404 7.96 42.12 -5.95
N VAL A 405 7.37 43.32 -5.95
CA VAL A 405 8.04 44.61 -5.67
C VAL A 405 7.78 45.11 -4.25
N ASP A 406 6.74 44.64 -3.56
CA ASP A 406 6.24 45.26 -2.33
C ASP A 406 6.43 44.40 -1.06
N THR A 407 7.56 43.70 -0.85
CA THR A 407 8.03 43.39 0.53
C THR A 407 9.46 42.86 0.55
N TYR A 408 10.43 43.77 0.52
CA TYR A 408 11.81 43.50 0.95
C TYR A 408 11.96 43.41 2.49
N ASN A 409 10.86 43.33 3.24
CA ASN A 409 10.86 43.35 4.70
C ASN A 409 10.11 42.14 5.28
N GLN A 410 10.90 41.19 5.79
CA GLN A 410 10.63 40.23 6.87
C GLN A 410 9.58 39.12 6.65
N GLY A 411 10.06 37.97 6.12
CA GLY A 411 9.47 36.64 6.25
C GLY A 411 10.27 35.59 5.45
N MET A 412 10.56 34.41 6.03
CA MET A 412 11.01 33.24 5.25
C MET A 412 9.79 32.69 4.50
N LEU A 413 9.81 32.75 3.16
CA LEU A 413 8.81 32.10 2.33
C LEU A 413 9.10 30.59 2.28
N SER A 414 8.05 29.79 2.39
CA SER A 414 8.07 28.33 2.26
C SER A 414 7.15 27.88 1.13
N GLU A 415 7.36 26.68 0.64
CA GLU A 415 6.59 26.06 -0.45
C GLU A 415 5.71 24.93 0.09
N ARG A 416 4.53 24.75 -0.51
CA ARG A 416 3.63 23.60 -0.26
C ARG A 416 3.13 23.04 -1.59
N GLU A 417 3.02 21.73 -1.72
CA GLU A 417 2.52 21.11 -2.95
C GLU A 417 0.98 21.03 -2.97
N LEU A 418 0.41 21.21 -4.17
CA LEU A 418 -1.03 21.17 -4.39
C LEU A 418 -1.46 19.90 -5.13
N TYR A 419 -2.38 19.16 -4.53
CA TYR A 419 -3.04 18.01 -5.14
C TYR A 419 -4.55 18.25 -5.15
N TYR A 420 -5.26 17.63 -6.09
CA TYR A 420 -6.71 17.62 -6.10
C TYR A 420 -7.23 16.21 -5.81
N GLY A 421 -7.89 16.05 -4.67
CA GLY A 421 -8.52 14.79 -4.25
C GLY A 421 -10.02 14.80 -4.54
N VAL A 422 -10.54 13.68 -5.02
CA VAL A 422 -11.98 13.47 -5.22
C VAL A 422 -12.46 12.23 -4.48
N GLU A 423 -13.73 12.20 -4.10
CA GLU A 423 -14.39 10.98 -3.63
C GLU A 423 -14.12 9.83 -4.59
N ILE A 424 -13.95 8.61 -4.08
CA ILE A 424 -13.58 7.46 -4.92
C ILE A 424 -14.73 7.14 -5.90
N PRO A 425 -14.50 7.23 -7.22
CA PRO A 425 -15.54 6.94 -8.20
C PRO A 425 -15.98 5.48 -8.14
N GLY A 426 -17.30 5.26 -8.04
CA GLY A 426 -17.89 3.93 -8.03
C GLY A 426 -17.73 3.15 -6.72
N GLU A 427 -17.28 3.79 -5.65
CA GLU A 427 -17.23 3.16 -4.32
C GLU A 427 -18.63 2.77 -3.83
N ALA A 428 -18.73 1.57 -3.26
CA ALA A 428 -19.99 1.03 -2.77
C ALA A 428 -20.38 1.61 -1.41
N SER A 429 -21.68 1.82 -1.19
CA SER A 429 -22.20 2.42 0.05
C SER A 429 -21.87 1.62 1.31
N TRP A 430 -21.71 0.30 1.20
CA TRP A 430 -21.32 -0.55 2.33
C TRP A 430 -19.85 -0.35 2.73
N VAL A 431 -18.97 0.02 1.79
CA VAL A 431 -17.57 0.37 2.09
C VAL A 431 -17.54 1.72 2.81
N GLN A 432 -18.28 2.70 2.27
CA GLN A 432 -18.45 4.00 2.91
C GLN A 432 -18.99 3.86 4.33
N SER A 433 -20.03 3.05 4.54
CA SER A 433 -20.60 2.82 5.87
C SER A 433 -19.60 2.14 6.83
N ALA A 434 -18.77 1.23 6.33
CA ALA A 434 -17.80 0.49 7.16
C ALA A 434 -16.59 1.36 7.56
N LEU A 435 -16.14 2.27 6.69
CA LEU A 435 -14.91 3.05 6.89
C LEU A 435 -15.17 4.51 7.30
N ASP A 436 -16.31 5.09 6.93
CA ASP A 436 -16.67 6.47 7.25
C ASP A 436 -17.49 6.59 8.55
N GLY A 437 -17.96 5.46 9.09
CA GLY A 437 -18.55 5.33 10.43
C GLY A 437 -19.91 6.02 10.61
N SER A 438 -20.52 5.82 11.79
CA SER A 438 -21.71 6.55 12.24
C SER A 438 -21.31 7.91 12.85
N PRO A 439 -22.07 8.98 12.58
CA PRO A 439 -21.74 10.38 12.91
C PRO A 439 -21.59 10.69 14.41
N GLU A 440 -22.00 9.79 15.30
CA GLU A 440 -22.29 10.11 16.71
C GLU A 440 -21.10 10.67 17.50
N ARG A 441 -19.85 10.27 17.20
CA ARG A 441 -18.68 10.69 18.01
C ARG A 441 -18.02 12.00 17.57
N GLY A 442 -18.06 12.35 16.28
CA GLY A 442 -17.43 13.58 15.75
C GLY A 442 -18.41 14.74 15.53
N LEU A 443 -19.70 14.43 15.42
CA LEU A 443 -20.75 15.43 15.16
C LEU A 443 -21.07 16.27 16.42
N GLU A 444 -21.02 15.69 17.62
CA GLU A 444 -21.32 16.40 18.88
C GLU A 444 -20.33 17.56 19.11
N ASP A 445 -19.04 17.34 18.89
CA ASP A 445 -18.01 18.39 18.98
C ASP A 445 -18.07 19.41 17.83
N ALA A 446 -18.39 18.98 16.61
CA ALA A 446 -18.60 19.90 15.48
C ALA A 446 -19.82 20.80 15.68
N ILE A 447 -20.92 20.27 16.26
CA ILE A 447 -22.11 21.02 16.65
C ILE A 447 -21.78 22.01 17.79
N ASN A 448 -21.06 21.56 18.83
CA ASN A 448 -20.65 22.43 19.93
C ASN A 448 -19.82 23.65 19.45
N ARG A 449 -19.01 23.48 18.41
CA ARG A 449 -18.24 24.57 17.78
C ARG A 449 -19.08 25.50 16.90
N LEU A 450 -20.12 24.99 16.23
CA LEU A 450 -21.07 25.81 15.47
C LEU A 450 -21.78 26.80 16.41
N ASP A 451 -22.19 26.35 17.60
CA ASP A 451 -22.83 27.21 18.62
C ASP A 451 -21.89 28.31 19.16
N MET A 452 -20.57 28.10 19.12
CA MET A 452 -19.57 29.11 19.53
C MET A 452 -19.23 30.10 18.40
N ALA A 453 -19.22 29.64 17.14
CA ALA A 453 -18.87 30.48 15.98
C ALA A 453 -19.96 31.51 15.62
N GLU A 454 -21.23 31.30 16.01
CA GLU A 454 -22.30 32.30 15.85
C GLU A 454 -22.09 33.56 16.71
N ASN A 455 -21.12 33.56 17.65
CA ASN A 455 -20.89 34.65 18.59
C ASN A 455 -19.61 35.49 18.32
N GLU A 456 -18.84 35.25 17.25
CA GLU A 456 -17.67 36.08 16.91
C GLU A 456 -17.98 37.20 15.88
N PRO A 457 -17.75 38.48 16.21
CA PRO A 457 -17.92 39.58 15.28
C PRO A 457 -16.73 39.66 14.31
N GLY A 458 -16.84 39.02 13.14
CA GLY A 458 -15.82 39.09 12.09
C GLY A 458 -15.72 37.90 11.14
N ALA A 459 -16.53 36.85 11.31
CA ALA A 459 -16.49 35.65 10.47
C ALA A 459 -16.62 35.99 8.98
N ARG A 460 -15.61 35.63 8.18
CA ARG A 460 -15.61 35.79 6.72
C ARG A 460 -16.84 35.07 6.14
N VAL A 461 -17.68 35.79 5.42
CA VAL A 461 -18.79 35.19 4.65
C VAL A 461 -18.19 34.48 3.43
N VAL A 462 -17.74 33.24 3.62
CA VAL A 462 -17.29 32.37 2.53
C VAL A 462 -18.52 31.77 1.86
N HIS A 463 -18.72 32.08 0.59
CA HIS A 463 -19.80 31.47 -0.19
C HIS A 463 -19.40 30.05 -0.60
N LYS A 464 -19.78 29.07 0.24
CA LYS A 464 -19.59 27.65 0.00
C LYS A 464 -20.37 27.23 -1.25
N ALA A 465 -19.67 26.97 -2.35
CA ALA A 465 -20.28 26.62 -3.62
C ALA A 465 -20.24 25.10 -3.84
N ASP A 466 -21.28 24.57 -4.49
CA ASP A 466 -21.32 23.16 -4.89
C ASP A 466 -20.21 22.89 -5.92
N VAL A 467 -19.15 22.20 -5.48
CA VAL A 467 -17.96 21.89 -6.31
C VAL A 467 -18.31 21.15 -7.61
N SER A 468 -19.45 20.45 -7.66
CA SER A 468 -19.87 19.78 -8.89
C SER A 468 -20.40 20.73 -9.98
N LYS A 469 -20.70 21.98 -9.62
CA LYS A 469 -21.27 23.01 -10.50
C LYS A 469 -20.30 24.13 -10.86
N LEU A 470 -19.15 24.20 -10.19
CA LEU A 470 -18.14 25.22 -10.37
C LEU A 470 -17.31 25.00 -11.65
N GLU A 471 -17.12 26.06 -12.44
CA GLU A 471 -16.50 25.97 -13.79
C GLU A 471 -15.04 25.44 -13.77
N GLY A 472 -14.32 25.53 -12.64
CA GLY A 472 -12.97 24.96 -12.50
C GLY A 472 -12.92 23.49 -12.01
N THR A 473 -13.96 23.01 -11.33
CA THR A 473 -13.96 21.69 -10.67
C THR A 473 -14.93 20.70 -11.30
N ARG A 474 -15.86 21.16 -12.14
CA ARG A 474 -16.89 20.32 -12.79
C ARG A 474 -16.30 19.19 -13.65
N GLY A 475 -15.13 19.40 -14.24
CA GLY A 475 -14.43 18.38 -15.03
C GLY A 475 -13.39 17.58 -14.23
N LYS A 476 -13.29 17.78 -12.91
CA LYS A 476 -12.36 17.06 -12.06
C LYS A 476 -12.88 15.67 -11.68
N TYR A 477 -14.19 15.45 -11.58
CA TYR A 477 -14.71 14.12 -11.21
C TYR A 477 -14.95 13.22 -12.43
N PRO A 478 -14.49 11.95 -12.42
CA PRO A 478 -14.66 11.03 -13.55
C PRO A 478 -16.12 10.80 -13.98
N ILE A 479 -17.08 10.88 -13.06
CA ILE A 479 -18.51 10.69 -13.37
C ILE A 479 -19.14 12.06 -13.66
N ARG A 480 -19.31 12.36 -14.95
CA ARG A 480 -19.84 13.66 -15.41
C ARG A 480 -21.21 13.99 -14.80
N GLY A 481 -21.34 15.21 -14.28
CA GLY A 481 -22.59 15.75 -13.78
C GLY A 481 -23.09 15.17 -12.45
N LYS A 482 -22.35 14.23 -11.83
CA LYS A 482 -22.69 13.70 -10.51
C LYS A 482 -22.17 14.63 -9.42
N LYS A 483 -23.01 14.92 -8.43
CA LYS A 483 -22.59 15.59 -7.19
C LYS A 483 -21.59 14.70 -6.46
N HIS A 484 -20.47 15.26 -6.05
CA HIS A 484 -19.37 14.56 -5.41
C HIS A 484 -18.68 15.49 -4.41
N VAL A 485 -17.88 14.91 -3.51
CA VAL A 485 -16.94 15.65 -2.68
C VAL A 485 -15.59 15.70 -3.38
N GLY A 486 -15.01 16.89 -3.48
CA GLY A 486 -13.66 17.09 -3.99
C GLY A 486 -13.02 18.26 -3.24
N ALA A 487 -11.74 18.14 -2.93
CA ALA A 487 -11.02 19.12 -2.13
C ALA A 487 -9.60 19.31 -2.66
N LEU A 488 -9.10 20.54 -2.52
CA LEU A 488 -7.69 20.84 -2.71
C LEU A 488 -6.91 20.31 -1.50
N LEU A 489 -5.84 19.59 -1.72
CA LEU A 489 -4.97 19.05 -0.69
C LEU A 489 -3.67 19.85 -0.73
N LYS A 490 -3.33 20.47 0.40
CA LYS A 490 -2.10 21.26 0.56
C LYS A 490 -1.13 20.47 1.41
N LEU A 491 -0.11 19.91 0.78
CA LEU A 491 0.88 19.05 1.43
C LEU A 491 2.15 19.87 1.71
N TYR A 492 2.61 19.80 2.95
CA TYR A 492 3.75 20.59 3.42
C TYR A 492 5.04 19.76 3.50
N ASP A 493 4.95 18.43 3.61
CA ASP A 493 6.10 17.55 3.79
C ASP A 493 6.57 16.97 2.43
N PRO A 494 7.77 17.33 1.95
CA PRO A 494 8.29 16.83 0.67
C PRO A 494 8.67 15.33 0.69
N SER A 495 8.81 14.70 1.86
CA SER A 495 9.17 13.29 1.98
C SER A 495 7.98 12.35 1.68
N ASP A 496 6.77 12.72 2.10
CA ASP A 496 5.52 12.01 1.80
C ASP A 496 5.07 12.23 0.33
N ASN A 497 5.52 13.32 -0.32
CA ASN A 497 5.02 13.77 -1.63
C ASN A 497 5.50 12.93 -2.83
N GLN A 498 6.74 12.41 -2.82
CA GLN A 498 7.35 11.81 -4.02
C GLN A 498 6.73 10.47 -4.47
N LEU A 499 5.83 9.90 -3.68
CA LEU A 499 5.23 8.58 -3.92
C LEU A 499 3.78 8.61 -4.40
N ILE A 500 3.09 9.75 -4.29
CA ILE A 500 1.64 9.84 -4.58
C ILE A 500 1.38 10.08 -6.07
N LYS A 501 0.79 9.08 -6.74
CA LYS A 501 0.49 9.13 -8.17
C LYS A 501 -0.97 9.43 -8.44
N THR A 502 -1.25 9.83 -9.68
CA THR A 502 -2.62 9.99 -10.15
C THR A 502 -3.38 8.65 -10.11
N SER A 503 -4.63 8.68 -9.67
CA SER A 503 -5.53 7.53 -9.45
C SER A 503 -5.23 6.68 -8.20
N ASP A 504 -4.19 7.02 -7.44
CA ASP A 504 -3.95 6.40 -6.14
C ASP A 504 -5.07 6.76 -5.15
N VAL A 505 -5.33 5.85 -4.22
CA VAL A 505 -6.31 6.06 -3.15
C VAL A 505 -5.57 6.25 -1.84
N ILE A 506 -5.78 7.41 -1.22
CA ILE A 506 -5.18 7.78 0.05
C ILE A 506 -6.27 8.18 1.05
N GLU A 507 -5.95 8.08 2.34
CA GLU A 507 -6.70 8.74 3.40
C GLU A 507 -5.84 9.85 3.97
N VAL A 508 -6.33 11.09 3.86
CA VAL A 508 -5.66 12.27 4.39
C VAL A 508 -6.27 12.66 5.72
N ILE A 509 -5.43 13.05 6.66
CA ILE A 509 -5.84 13.67 7.93
C ILE A 509 -5.32 15.10 7.88
N GLY A 510 -6.19 16.07 8.06
CA GLY A 510 -5.81 17.47 7.92
C GLY A 510 -6.86 18.45 8.40
N ILE A 511 -6.56 19.73 8.23
CA ILE A 511 -7.39 20.83 8.72
C ILE A 511 -8.21 21.38 7.56
N LEU A 512 -9.53 21.41 7.73
CA LEU A 512 -10.47 21.91 6.73
C LEU A 512 -10.46 23.44 6.68
N ASP A 513 -10.26 23.98 5.49
CA ASP A 513 -10.36 25.40 5.18
C ASP A 513 -11.04 25.59 3.80
N TRP A 514 -11.12 26.83 3.31
CA TRP A 514 -11.76 27.19 2.05
C TRP A 514 -10.89 28.17 1.27
N THR A 515 -10.58 27.81 0.02
CA THR A 515 -9.75 28.63 -0.86
C THR A 515 -10.50 28.97 -2.16
N PRO A 516 -10.30 30.18 -2.73
CA PRO A 516 -10.73 30.46 -4.10
C PRO A 516 -10.08 29.46 -5.06
N PHE A 517 -10.87 28.94 -6.01
CA PHE A 517 -10.38 28.05 -7.06
C PHE A 517 -10.70 28.68 -8.41
N LEU A 518 -9.73 29.40 -8.96
CA LEU A 518 -9.91 30.14 -10.21
C LEU A 518 -9.75 29.20 -11.41
N PRO A 519 -10.69 29.18 -12.38
CA PRO A 519 -10.47 28.53 -13.66
C PRO A 519 -9.36 29.28 -14.42
N GLY A 520 -8.38 28.54 -14.96
CA GLY A 520 -7.07 29.02 -15.41
C GLY A 520 -7.02 29.94 -16.62
N ASN A 521 -7.77 31.05 -16.63
CA ASN A 521 -7.69 32.12 -17.63
C ASN A 521 -7.90 33.54 -17.04
N GLN A 522 -7.97 33.71 -15.71
CA GLN A 522 -8.18 35.04 -15.10
C GLN A 522 -6.92 35.66 -14.47
N ASP A 523 -5.80 34.95 -14.42
CA ASP A 523 -4.53 35.54 -13.95
C ASP A 523 -4.09 36.71 -14.84
N GLU A 524 -4.38 36.69 -16.16
CA GLU A 524 -4.08 37.83 -17.06
C GLU A 524 -4.95 39.08 -16.82
N ALA A 525 -6.16 38.93 -16.26
CA ALA A 525 -7.03 40.08 -15.96
C ALA A 525 -6.58 40.82 -14.70
N LEU A 526 -5.99 40.11 -13.74
CA LEU A 526 -5.42 40.68 -12.52
C LEU A 526 -4.08 41.37 -12.79
N VAL A 527 -3.28 40.87 -13.73
CA VAL A 527 -1.99 41.49 -14.14
C VAL A 527 -2.18 42.80 -14.92
N THR A 528 -3.32 43.01 -15.57
CA THR A 528 -3.55 44.18 -16.45
C THR A 528 -4.17 45.41 -15.76
N GLY A 529 -4.40 45.37 -14.45
CA GLY A 529 -4.78 46.56 -13.66
C GLY A 529 -6.09 47.22 -14.12
N LYS A 530 -7.01 46.47 -14.73
CA LYS A 530 -8.35 46.94 -15.11
C LYS A 530 -9.42 46.26 -14.26
N ALA A 531 -9.35 46.45 -12.95
CA ALA A 531 -10.52 46.28 -12.11
C ALA A 531 -11.44 47.49 -12.35
N ASN A 532 -12.53 47.29 -13.07
CA ASN A 532 -13.64 48.23 -12.98
C ASN A 532 -14.25 48.08 -11.57
N ASP A 533 -14.28 49.18 -10.82
CA ASP A 533 -14.68 49.32 -9.41
C ASP A 533 -16.15 48.97 -9.08
N ASP A 534 -16.89 48.23 -9.92
CA ASP A 534 -18.37 48.17 -9.81
C ASP A 534 -19.03 46.77 -9.83
N VAL A 535 -18.29 45.68 -9.59
CA VAL A 535 -18.94 44.37 -9.28
C VAL A 535 -18.12 43.60 -8.23
N LEU A 536 -18.56 43.64 -6.97
CA LEU A 536 -18.23 42.64 -5.94
C LEU A 536 -18.77 41.26 -6.38
N SER A 537 -18.15 40.61 -7.36
CA SER A 537 -18.46 39.23 -7.70
C SER A 537 -17.78 38.33 -6.67
N VAL A 538 -18.59 37.80 -5.76
CA VAL A 538 -18.18 36.83 -4.75
C VAL A 538 -17.47 35.65 -5.44
N THR A 539 -16.17 35.51 -5.24
CA THR A 539 -15.40 34.41 -5.83
C THR A 539 -15.78 33.11 -5.12
N PRO A 540 -16.27 32.09 -5.83
CA PRO A 540 -16.64 30.85 -5.19
C PRO A 540 -15.39 30.12 -4.68
N CYS A 541 -15.49 29.57 -3.47
CA CYS A 541 -14.42 28.82 -2.83
C CYS A 541 -14.69 27.32 -2.89
N VAL A 542 -13.60 26.53 -2.93
CA VAL A 542 -13.62 25.08 -2.83
C VAL A 542 -13.08 24.68 -1.46
N PRO A 543 -13.49 23.53 -0.90
CA PRO A 543 -12.90 23.03 0.32
C PRO A 543 -11.42 22.70 0.08
N CYS A 544 -10.61 23.06 1.04
CA CYS A 544 -9.18 22.84 1.08
C CYS A 544 -8.84 22.07 2.35
N ILE A 545 -7.91 21.12 2.28
CA ILE A 545 -7.40 20.40 3.43
C ILE A 545 -5.91 20.68 3.52
N HIS A 546 -5.51 21.33 4.61
CA HIS A 546 -4.10 21.41 4.98
C HIS A 546 -3.69 20.07 5.57
N VAL A 547 -2.99 19.27 4.76
CA VAL A 547 -2.70 17.87 5.07
C VAL A 547 -1.61 17.81 6.12
N VAL A 548 -1.96 17.26 7.28
CA VAL A 548 -1.01 16.97 8.35
C VAL A 548 -0.27 15.69 8.05
N PHE A 549 -0.98 14.61 7.67
CA PHE A 549 -0.32 13.40 7.17
C PHE A 549 -1.26 12.57 6.29
N CYS A 550 -0.65 11.71 5.47
CA CYS A 550 -1.32 10.77 4.59
C CYS A 550 -1.09 9.31 5.03
N ARG A 551 -2.03 8.43 4.71
CA ARG A 551 -1.86 6.98 4.84
C ARG A 551 -2.62 6.21 3.75
N THR A 552 -2.28 4.94 3.60
CA THR A 552 -3.09 4.01 2.80
C THR A 552 -4.37 3.68 3.57
N PRO A 553 -5.57 3.86 2.97
CA PRO A 553 -6.81 3.53 3.66
C PRO A 553 -6.89 2.03 3.94
N PRO A 554 -7.35 1.62 5.14
CA PRO A 554 -7.55 0.22 5.44
C PRO A 554 -8.69 -0.36 4.57
N LEU A 555 -8.64 -1.67 4.35
CA LEU A 555 -9.76 -2.37 3.74
C LEU A 555 -10.79 -2.72 4.81
N PRO A 556 -12.09 -2.76 4.47
CA PRO A 556 -13.11 -3.21 5.41
C PRO A 556 -12.74 -4.57 6.00
N LEU A 557 -12.83 -4.67 7.32
CA LEU A 557 -12.75 -5.95 8.01
C LEU A 557 -13.95 -6.77 7.56
N LEU A 558 -13.71 -7.95 7.00
CA LEU A 558 -14.72 -8.86 6.45
C LEU A 558 -14.41 -10.27 6.92
N GLU A 559 -15.46 -11.05 7.19
CA GLU A 559 -15.31 -12.44 7.58
C GLU A 559 -14.90 -13.30 6.36
N ILE A 560 -13.87 -14.12 6.55
CA ILE A 560 -13.34 -15.00 5.51
C ILE A 560 -13.35 -16.43 6.06
N PRO A 561 -14.18 -17.35 5.51
CA PRO A 561 -14.19 -18.74 5.94
C PRO A 561 -12.80 -19.37 5.77
N LYS A 562 -12.31 -20.06 6.80
CA LYS A 562 -10.95 -20.63 6.79
C LYS A 562 -10.90 -22.02 6.15
N GLN A 563 -11.97 -22.80 6.31
CA GLN A 563 -12.01 -24.17 5.81
C GLN A 563 -12.50 -24.22 4.36
N GLN A 564 -11.87 -25.06 3.53
CA GLN A 564 -12.28 -25.24 2.13
C GLN A 564 -13.73 -25.74 1.99
N ALA A 565 -14.19 -26.59 2.93
CA ALA A 565 -15.57 -27.09 2.94
C ALA A 565 -16.61 -25.98 3.18
N GLU A 566 -16.33 -25.08 4.13
CA GLU A 566 -17.18 -23.91 4.40
C GLU A 566 -17.18 -22.95 3.21
N ARG A 567 -16.00 -22.66 2.65
CA ARG A 567 -15.86 -21.85 1.43
C ARG A 567 -16.67 -22.41 0.28
N LYS A 568 -16.64 -23.73 0.09
CA LYS A 568 -17.43 -24.40 -0.96
C LYS A 568 -18.92 -24.13 -0.81
N ILE A 569 -19.47 -24.27 0.40
CA ILE A 569 -20.90 -24.00 0.67
C ILE A 569 -21.25 -22.55 0.34
N VAL A 570 -20.40 -21.60 0.77
CA VAL A 570 -20.60 -20.16 0.52
C VAL A 570 -20.54 -19.85 -0.98
N ILE A 571 -19.55 -20.40 -1.70
CA ILE A 571 -19.39 -20.20 -3.13
C ILE A 571 -20.53 -20.84 -3.92
N ASP A 572 -20.96 -22.05 -3.55
CA ASP A 572 -22.07 -22.73 -4.22
C ASP A 572 -23.37 -21.93 -4.05
N ARG A 573 -23.62 -21.39 -2.85
CA ARG A 573 -24.76 -20.49 -2.58
C ARG A 573 -24.67 -19.16 -3.35
N LEU A 574 -23.47 -18.56 -3.46
CA LEU A 574 -23.24 -17.36 -4.25
C LEU A 574 -23.45 -17.63 -5.75
N LEU A 575 -22.94 -18.74 -6.28
CA LEU A 575 -23.11 -19.13 -7.68
C LEU A 575 -24.57 -19.40 -8.02
N ASP A 576 -25.30 -20.07 -7.13
CA ASP A 576 -26.75 -20.27 -7.24
C ASP A 576 -27.50 -18.93 -7.28
N TYR A 577 -27.17 -18.00 -6.38
CA TYR A 577 -27.74 -16.66 -6.40
C TYR A 577 -27.46 -15.93 -7.72
N LEU A 578 -26.19 -15.89 -8.18
CA LEU A 578 -25.84 -15.24 -9.44
C LEU A 578 -26.52 -15.90 -10.65
N SER A 579 -26.59 -17.24 -10.68
CA SER A 579 -27.23 -18.02 -11.74
C SER A 579 -28.71 -17.69 -11.85
N ASN A 580 -29.44 -17.77 -10.75
CA ASN A 580 -30.89 -17.55 -10.73
C ASN A 580 -31.27 -16.07 -10.86
N ARG A 581 -30.55 -15.18 -10.15
CA ARG A 581 -30.86 -13.75 -10.12
C ARG A 581 -30.50 -13.03 -11.42
N LEU A 582 -29.29 -13.26 -11.94
CA LEU A 582 -28.77 -12.51 -13.09
C LEU A 582 -29.06 -13.21 -14.42
N PHE A 583 -29.00 -14.54 -14.43
CA PHE A 583 -28.97 -15.30 -15.67
C PHE A 583 -30.12 -16.31 -15.84
N LYS A 584 -31.13 -16.28 -14.97
CA LYS A 584 -32.31 -17.16 -15.01
C LYS A 584 -31.94 -18.64 -15.11
N GLY A 585 -31.00 -19.09 -14.27
CA GLY A 585 -30.57 -20.49 -14.15
C GLY A 585 -29.40 -20.88 -15.06
N ASP A 586 -28.60 -19.92 -15.55
CA ASP A 586 -27.39 -20.20 -16.33
C ASP A 586 -26.13 -20.30 -15.43
N ASP A 587 -25.85 -21.51 -14.96
CA ASP A 587 -24.71 -21.79 -14.08
C ASP A 587 -23.35 -21.53 -14.74
N LEU A 588 -23.27 -21.63 -16.08
CA LEU A 588 -22.02 -21.34 -16.79
C LEU A 588 -21.73 -19.85 -16.73
N ALA A 589 -22.74 -19.01 -16.98
CA ALA A 589 -22.62 -17.56 -16.90
C ALA A 589 -22.23 -17.09 -15.50
N ALA A 590 -22.87 -17.65 -14.45
CA ALA A 590 -22.52 -17.37 -13.06
C ALA A 590 -21.05 -17.70 -12.74
N GLN A 591 -20.55 -18.85 -13.20
CA GLN A 591 -19.17 -19.26 -12.97
C GLN A 591 -18.15 -18.35 -13.67
N TYR A 592 -18.40 -17.96 -14.92
CA TYR A 592 -17.51 -17.03 -15.62
C TYR A 592 -17.57 -15.62 -15.04
N LEU A 593 -18.75 -15.15 -14.61
CA LEU A 593 -18.87 -13.87 -13.92
C LEU A 593 -18.03 -13.88 -12.64
N LEU A 594 -18.20 -14.89 -11.76
CA LEU A 594 -17.41 -14.99 -10.54
C LEU A 594 -15.90 -15.06 -10.82
N ALA A 595 -15.48 -15.80 -11.85
CA ALA A 595 -14.08 -15.85 -12.27
C ALA A 595 -13.58 -14.46 -12.73
N SER A 596 -14.38 -13.72 -13.49
CA SER A 596 -14.06 -12.34 -13.91
C SER A 596 -13.97 -11.39 -12.72
N LEU A 597 -14.84 -11.54 -11.71
CA LEU A 597 -14.80 -10.74 -10.48
C LEU A 597 -13.57 -11.02 -9.63
N ALA A 598 -13.05 -12.25 -9.68
CA ALA A 598 -11.82 -12.68 -9.02
C ALA A 598 -10.54 -12.25 -9.74
N ALA A 599 -10.63 -12.06 -11.05
CA ALA A 599 -9.48 -11.80 -11.90
C ALA A 599 -8.79 -10.49 -11.56
N LYS A 600 -7.46 -10.54 -11.42
CA LYS A 600 -6.60 -9.37 -11.18
C LYS A 600 -5.82 -9.06 -12.45
N MET A 601 -5.90 -7.82 -12.91
CA MET A 601 -4.94 -7.29 -13.89
C MET A 601 -3.60 -7.10 -13.21
N PHE A 602 -2.56 -7.81 -13.65
CA PHE A 602 -1.21 -7.59 -13.15
C PHE A 602 -0.61 -6.36 -13.84
N GLY A 603 -0.44 -5.26 -13.11
CA GLY A 603 0.30 -4.09 -13.56
C GLY A 603 1.81 -4.35 -13.64
N SER A 604 2.42 -4.00 -14.77
CA SER A 604 3.85 -3.71 -15.11
C SER A 604 5.05 -4.47 -14.51
N HIS A 605 4.97 -5.17 -13.37
CA HIS A 605 6.15 -5.76 -12.72
C HIS A 605 6.38 -7.24 -13.05
N SER A 606 5.45 -7.89 -13.76
CA SER A 606 5.67 -9.21 -14.34
C SER A 606 5.82 -9.09 -15.86
N HIS A 607 7.05 -9.21 -16.36
CA HIS A 607 7.37 -9.31 -17.79
C HIS A 607 6.79 -10.56 -18.50
N THR A 608 5.81 -11.26 -17.94
CA THR A 608 5.15 -12.38 -18.58
C THR A 608 3.98 -11.90 -19.43
N ARG A 609 4.29 -11.32 -20.59
CA ARG A 609 3.34 -11.20 -21.71
C ARG A 609 3.48 -12.45 -22.58
N LEU A 610 2.39 -13.15 -22.84
CA LEU A 610 2.30 -14.08 -23.97
C LEU A 610 1.41 -13.44 -25.04
N ASN A 611 2.01 -13.09 -26.19
CA ASN A 611 1.30 -12.63 -27.40
C ASN A 611 0.27 -11.50 -27.19
N GLY A 612 0.60 -10.47 -26.40
CA GLY A 612 -0.24 -9.27 -26.28
C GLY A 612 -1.39 -9.34 -25.28
N PHE A 613 -1.51 -10.43 -24.50
CA PHE A 613 -2.47 -10.52 -23.40
C PHE A 613 -1.80 -10.25 -22.05
N THR A 614 -2.47 -9.49 -21.20
CA THR A 614 -2.14 -9.33 -19.78
C THR A 614 -2.53 -10.61 -19.04
N ILE A 615 -1.54 -11.37 -18.56
CA ILE A 615 -1.78 -12.57 -17.75
C ILE A 615 -2.52 -12.13 -16.49
N GLY A 616 -3.63 -12.81 -16.15
CA GLY A 616 -4.43 -12.57 -14.95
C GLY A 616 -5.75 -11.81 -15.16
N ALA A 617 -5.89 -11.06 -16.26
CA ALA A 617 -7.13 -10.35 -16.60
C ALA A 617 -8.15 -11.26 -17.30
N LEU A 618 -9.42 -11.25 -16.88
CA LEU A 618 -10.51 -11.94 -17.61
C LEU A 618 -11.59 -10.91 -18.01
N PRO A 619 -11.35 -10.08 -19.04
CA PRO A 619 -12.36 -9.18 -19.58
C PRO A 619 -13.51 -9.99 -20.15
N LEU A 620 -14.69 -9.93 -19.55
CA LEU A 620 -15.83 -10.79 -19.90
C LEU A 620 -16.85 -10.03 -20.74
N ASN A 621 -17.27 -10.56 -21.89
CA ASN A 621 -18.40 -10.02 -22.65
C ASN A 621 -19.61 -10.95 -22.53
N LEU A 622 -20.62 -10.48 -21.81
CA LEU A 622 -21.90 -11.14 -21.60
C LEU A 622 -22.84 -10.80 -22.77
N ILE A 623 -23.12 -11.79 -23.61
CA ILE A 623 -23.94 -11.63 -24.81
C ILE A 623 -25.37 -12.08 -24.49
N TYR A 624 -26.29 -11.13 -24.39
CA TYR A 624 -27.71 -11.39 -24.21
C TYR A 624 -28.38 -11.58 -25.58
N GLN A 625 -29.20 -12.63 -25.72
CA GLN A 625 -29.83 -12.98 -27.00
C GLN A 625 -31.34 -12.85 -26.96
N ASP A 626 -31.97 -13.51 -25.98
CA ASP A 626 -33.42 -13.65 -25.92
C ASP A 626 -34.10 -12.63 -24.99
N ASP A 627 -33.38 -12.17 -23.96
CA ASP A 627 -33.91 -11.28 -22.93
C ASP A 627 -32.84 -10.27 -22.47
N PRO A 628 -32.64 -9.17 -23.22
CA PRO A 628 -31.67 -8.16 -22.87
C PRO A 628 -32.00 -7.44 -21.55
N ASP A 629 -33.27 -7.33 -21.17
CA ASP A 629 -33.69 -6.61 -19.96
C ASP A 629 -33.23 -7.29 -18.66
N SER A 630 -32.97 -8.59 -18.70
CA SER A 630 -32.42 -9.35 -17.56
C SER A 630 -31.09 -8.80 -17.02
N ALA A 631 -30.29 -8.12 -17.87
CA ALA A 631 -29.02 -7.53 -17.44
C ALA A 631 -29.17 -6.27 -16.55
N SER A 632 -30.38 -5.70 -16.44
CA SER A 632 -30.63 -4.44 -15.72
C SER A 632 -30.28 -4.47 -14.23
N CYS A 633 -30.38 -5.65 -13.59
CA CYS A 633 -30.04 -5.82 -12.18
C CYS A 633 -28.55 -6.04 -11.92
N LEU A 634 -27.72 -6.23 -12.96
CA LEU A 634 -26.31 -6.56 -12.81
C LEU A 634 -25.53 -5.47 -12.07
N SER A 635 -25.71 -4.20 -12.44
CA SER A 635 -25.02 -3.09 -11.80
C SER A 635 -25.32 -3.00 -10.30
N THR A 636 -26.57 -3.27 -9.90
CA THR A 636 -27.02 -3.31 -8.50
C THR A 636 -26.42 -4.49 -7.74
N VAL A 637 -26.38 -5.68 -8.35
CA VAL A 637 -25.77 -6.86 -7.71
C VAL A 637 -24.25 -6.66 -7.55
N LEU A 638 -23.58 -6.12 -8.57
CA LEU A 638 -22.15 -5.84 -8.51
C LEU A 638 -21.82 -4.82 -7.42
N SER A 639 -22.57 -3.73 -7.28
CA SER A 639 -22.33 -2.73 -6.23
C SER A 639 -22.65 -3.26 -4.82
N SER A 640 -23.51 -4.28 -4.69
CA SER A 640 -23.79 -4.93 -3.43
C SER A 640 -22.67 -5.87 -2.96
N ILE A 641 -21.86 -6.42 -3.87
CA ILE A 641 -20.84 -7.44 -3.58
C ILE A 641 -19.42 -6.88 -3.70
N LEU A 642 -19.17 -5.95 -4.62
CA LEU A 642 -17.85 -5.40 -4.87
C LEU A 642 -17.62 -4.10 -4.08
N PRO A 643 -16.36 -3.78 -3.72
CA PRO A 643 -16.05 -2.53 -3.06
C PRO A 643 -16.15 -1.32 -4.01
N LYS A 644 -15.84 -1.52 -5.30
CA LYS A 644 -15.83 -0.47 -6.32
C LYS A 644 -16.36 -1.01 -7.65
N SER A 645 -17.44 -0.42 -8.15
CA SER A 645 -18.04 -0.76 -9.43
C SER A 645 -18.62 0.48 -10.12
N LEU A 646 -18.38 0.62 -11.42
CA LEU A 646 -18.91 1.73 -12.22
C LEU A 646 -19.52 1.19 -13.52
N THR A 647 -20.65 1.76 -13.96
CA THR A 647 -21.24 1.45 -15.26
C THR A 647 -21.09 2.64 -16.19
N ILE A 648 -20.53 2.41 -17.38
CA ILE A 648 -20.42 3.42 -18.44
C ILE A 648 -21.30 2.97 -19.62
N PRO A 649 -22.31 3.76 -20.02
CA PRO A 649 -23.07 3.48 -21.22
C PRO A 649 -22.20 3.71 -22.46
N LEU A 650 -22.09 2.71 -23.32
CA LEU A 650 -21.44 2.81 -24.62
C LEU A 650 -22.51 3.05 -25.69
N THR A 651 -22.70 4.31 -26.04
CA THR A 651 -23.56 4.77 -27.13
C THR A 651 -22.74 5.66 -28.06
N VAL A 652 -23.18 5.85 -29.30
CA VAL A 652 -22.52 6.81 -30.22
C VAL A 652 -22.48 8.21 -29.61
N SER A 653 -23.53 8.61 -28.90
CA SER A 653 -23.58 9.91 -28.21
C SER A 653 -22.52 9.99 -27.12
N SER A 654 -22.46 9.02 -26.20
CA SER A 654 -21.50 9.04 -25.09
C SER A 654 -20.05 8.94 -25.56
N LEU A 655 -19.77 8.19 -26.63
CA LEU A 655 -18.45 8.12 -27.25
C LEU A 655 -18.03 9.44 -27.91
N ASN A 656 -18.98 10.19 -28.47
CA ASN A 656 -18.70 11.46 -29.16
C ASN A 656 -18.72 12.69 -28.23
N GLU A 657 -19.29 12.58 -27.03
CA GLU A 657 -19.56 13.71 -26.12
C GLU A 657 -18.29 14.40 -25.61
N GLY A 658 -17.27 13.63 -25.23
CA GLY A 658 -16.00 14.18 -24.73
C GLY A 658 -15.01 13.07 -24.39
N PRO A 659 -13.76 13.40 -24.00
CA PRO A 659 -12.73 12.41 -23.76
C PRO A 659 -13.10 11.47 -22.60
N LEU A 660 -12.90 10.16 -22.82
CA LEU A 660 -13.05 9.12 -21.80
C LEU A 660 -11.81 9.00 -20.91
N PHE A 661 -10.72 9.63 -21.31
CA PHE A 661 -9.41 9.61 -20.66
C PHE A 661 -9.02 11.03 -20.19
N PRO A 662 -8.06 11.18 -19.26
CA PRO A 662 -7.66 12.49 -18.78
C PRO A 662 -7.03 13.39 -19.85
N VAL A 663 -7.39 14.68 -19.81
CA VAL A 663 -6.88 15.70 -20.72
C VAL A 663 -6.45 16.93 -19.94
N SER A 664 -5.21 17.39 -20.12
CA SER A 664 -4.72 18.64 -19.54
C SER A 664 -5.08 19.83 -20.43
N ASN A 665 -5.51 20.93 -19.81
CA ASN A 665 -5.77 22.21 -20.45
C ASN A 665 -4.70 23.27 -20.11
N GLU A 666 -3.44 22.85 -19.96
CA GLU A 666 -2.27 23.66 -19.52
C GLU A 666 -2.29 24.05 -18.04
N SER A 667 -3.43 24.48 -17.51
CA SER A 667 -3.58 24.91 -16.12
C SER A 667 -4.03 23.79 -15.16
N SER A 668 -4.71 22.77 -15.66
CA SER A 668 -5.27 21.71 -14.82
C SER A 668 -5.51 20.42 -15.60
N LEU A 669 -5.48 19.28 -14.90
CA LEU A 669 -5.89 18.01 -15.48
C LEU A 669 -7.41 17.82 -15.37
N GLN A 670 -8.08 17.70 -16.51
CA GLN A 670 -9.50 17.32 -16.59
C GLN A 670 -9.62 15.80 -16.60
N SER A 671 -10.54 15.29 -15.79
CA SER A 671 -10.75 13.86 -15.63
C SER A 671 -11.57 13.25 -16.77
N GLY A 672 -11.29 11.99 -17.07
CA GLY A 672 -12.11 11.15 -17.95
C GLY A 672 -12.72 9.99 -17.16
N PRO A 673 -13.90 9.48 -17.55
CA PRO A 673 -14.54 8.31 -16.92
C PRO A 673 -13.68 7.06 -16.74
N LEU A 674 -12.57 6.91 -17.47
CA LEU A 674 -11.63 5.80 -17.33
C LEU A 674 -10.53 6.05 -16.28
N GLN A 675 -10.41 7.26 -15.74
CA GLN A 675 -9.51 7.59 -14.62
C GLN A 675 -10.12 7.06 -13.32
N LEU A 676 -9.83 5.80 -13.02
CA LEU A 676 -10.41 5.07 -11.90
C LEU A 676 -9.31 4.49 -11.03
N SER A 677 -9.61 4.34 -9.74
CA SER A 677 -8.68 3.73 -8.79
C SER A 677 -8.47 2.23 -9.02
N PRO A 678 -7.29 1.67 -8.65
CA PRO A 678 -7.01 0.24 -8.74
C PRO A 678 -8.07 -0.65 -8.09
N GLY A 679 -8.41 -1.76 -8.75
CA GLY A 679 -9.39 -2.74 -8.30
C GLY A 679 -10.86 -2.38 -8.58
N THR A 680 -11.12 -1.30 -9.31
CA THR A 680 -12.47 -0.92 -9.75
C THR A 680 -12.96 -1.86 -10.85
N THR A 681 -14.21 -2.33 -10.77
CA THR A 681 -14.83 -3.12 -11.85
C THR A 681 -15.70 -2.22 -12.72
N LEU A 682 -15.37 -2.13 -14.00
CA LEU A 682 -16.04 -1.31 -15.00
C LEU A 682 -16.98 -2.16 -15.86
N LEU A 683 -18.24 -1.76 -15.91
CA LEU A 683 -19.29 -2.36 -16.73
C LEU A 683 -19.57 -1.47 -17.95
N PHE A 684 -19.28 -1.98 -19.13
CA PHE A 684 -19.65 -1.35 -20.40
C PHE A 684 -21.01 -1.85 -20.86
N ASP A 685 -21.99 -0.94 -20.96
CA ASP A 685 -23.30 -1.30 -21.52
C ASP A 685 -23.39 -0.87 -22.98
N SER A 686 -23.19 -1.82 -23.91
CA SER A 686 -23.27 -1.59 -25.35
C SER A 686 -24.60 -2.04 -25.97
N ARG A 687 -25.57 -2.52 -25.17
CA ARG A 687 -26.88 -2.96 -25.68
C ARG A 687 -27.66 -1.83 -26.36
N LYS A 688 -27.47 -0.59 -25.88
CA LYS A 688 -28.09 0.62 -26.46
C LYS A 688 -27.27 1.25 -27.59
N MET A 689 -26.25 0.55 -28.11
CA MET A 689 -25.42 1.05 -29.21
C MET A 689 -26.20 0.92 -30.53
N ALA A 690 -26.57 2.05 -31.13
CA ALA A 690 -27.21 2.10 -32.44
C ALA A 690 -26.19 2.41 -33.56
N GLU A 691 -26.59 2.20 -34.82
CA GLU A 691 -25.83 2.67 -35.97
C GLU A 691 -25.64 4.19 -35.93
N GLY A 692 -24.43 4.65 -36.22
CA GLY A 692 -24.10 6.07 -36.21
C GLY A 692 -22.64 6.32 -36.59
N GLN A 693 -22.27 7.60 -36.70
CA GLN A 693 -20.91 8.01 -37.05
C GLN A 693 -20.14 8.48 -35.83
N LEU A 694 -18.94 7.94 -35.65
CA LEU A 694 -17.98 8.43 -34.66
C LEU A 694 -17.26 9.66 -35.22
N ASN A 695 -17.21 10.73 -34.43
CA ASN A 695 -16.38 11.88 -34.73
C ASN A 695 -14.91 11.58 -34.36
N SER A 696 -14.02 12.55 -34.57
CA SER A 696 -12.60 12.39 -34.21
C SER A 696 -12.37 12.06 -32.73
N MET A 697 -13.21 12.57 -31.82
CA MET A 697 -13.17 12.25 -30.39
C MET A 697 -13.65 10.82 -30.13
N GLY A 698 -14.73 10.37 -30.76
CA GLY A 698 -15.23 9.00 -30.68
C GLY A 698 -14.17 7.98 -31.11
N ILE A 699 -13.40 8.27 -32.16
CA ILE A 699 -12.27 7.43 -32.59
C ILE A 699 -11.17 7.38 -31.53
N LYS A 700 -10.80 8.52 -30.92
CA LYS A 700 -9.81 8.57 -29.83
C LYS A 700 -10.28 7.81 -28.59
N ASN A 701 -11.55 7.96 -28.22
CA ASN A 701 -12.16 7.25 -27.10
C ASN A 701 -12.17 5.73 -27.34
N LEU A 702 -12.49 5.29 -28.56
CA LEU A 702 -12.42 3.89 -28.93
C LEU A 702 -10.98 3.34 -28.84
N ALA A 703 -9.99 4.12 -29.29
CA ALA A 703 -8.58 3.75 -29.18
C ALA A 703 -8.14 3.64 -27.71
N ALA A 704 -8.55 4.57 -26.86
CA ALA A 704 -8.28 4.52 -25.42
C ALA A 704 -8.91 3.29 -24.75
N LEU A 705 -10.16 2.97 -25.08
CA LEU A 705 -10.83 1.76 -24.58
C LEU A 705 -10.11 0.48 -25.01
N LYS A 706 -9.74 0.35 -26.29
CA LYS A 706 -8.97 -0.79 -26.79
C LYS A 706 -7.64 -0.94 -26.05
N LYS A 707 -6.99 0.17 -25.75
CA LYS A 707 -5.72 0.19 -25.02
C LYS A 707 -5.88 -0.25 -23.56
N VAL A 708 -6.93 0.20 -22.87
CA VAL A 708 -7.25 -0.26 -21.51
C VAL A 708 -7.55 -1.76 -21.50
N VAL A 709 -8.32 -2.26 -22.48
CA VAL A 709 -8.72 -3.67 -22.56
C VAL A 709 -7.51 -4.58 -22.86
N ASN A 710 -6.66 -4.20 -23.81
CA ASN A 710 -5.57 -5.06 -24.29
C ASN A 710 -4.28 -4.86 -23.49
N ASP A 711 -3.87 -3.61 -23.30
CA ASP A 711 -2.57 -3.27 -22.72
C ASP A 711 -2.64 -3.04 -21.21
N GLY A 712 -3.83 -2.82 -20.66
CA GLY A 712 -4.00 -2.36 -19.28
C GLY A 712 -3.39 -0.98 -19.04
N LYS A 713 -3.44 -0.11 -20.06
CA LYS A 713 -2.88 1.23 -20.01
C LYS A 713 -3.89 2.29 -20.43
N LEU A 714 -3.88 3.42 -19.73
CA LEU A 714 -4.68 4.59 -20.03
C LEU A 714 -3.79 5.75 -20.51
N MET A 715 -4.19 6.39 -21.61
CA MET A 715 -3.48 7.56 -22.14
C MET A 715 -3.92 8.83 -21.40
N TYR A 716 -2.97 9.73 -21.15
CA TYR A 716 -3.20 11.07 -20.64
C TYR A 716 -2.74 12.03 -21.74
N SER A 717 -3.65 12.89 -22.19
CA SER A 717 -3.37 13.82 -23.28
C SER A 717 -3.01 15.18 -22.72
N PHE A 718 -1.83 15.68 -23.09
CA PHE A 718 -1.39 17.05 -22.84
C PHE A 718 -1.37 17.81 -24.18
N PRO A 719 -1.35 19.15 -24.17
CA PRO A 719 -1.41 19.95 -25.40
C PRO A 719 -0.35 19.58 -26.45
N TYR A 720 0.85 19.16 -26.01
CA TYR A 720 1.99 18.87 -26.87
C TYR A 720 2.50 17.42 -26.78
N SER A 721 1.97 16.61 -25.87
CA SER A 721 2.46 15.26 -25.58
C SER A 721 1.35 14.34 -25.07
N SER A 722 1.60 13.04 -25.07
CA SER A 722 0.71 12.06 -24.47
C SER A 722 1.52 11.04 -23.69
N PHE A 723 1.09 10.72 -22.47
CA PHE A 723 1.74 9.74 -21.61
C PHE A 723 0.80 8.57 -21.34
N GLU A 724 1.36 7.40 -21.05
CA GLU A 724 0.60 6.17 -20.82
C GLU A 724 0.88 5.66 -19.42
N PHE A 725 -0.20 5.46 -18.64
CA PHE A 725 -0.13 4.98 -17.27
C PHE A 725 -0.80 3.62 -17.15
N ASP A 726 -0.24 2.74 -16.32
CA ASP A 726 -0.82 1.43 -16.04
C ASP A 726 -2.12 1.58 -15.24
N VAL A 727 -3.13 0.78 -15.58
CA VAL A 727 -4.43 0.75 -14.88
C VAL A 727 -4.82 -0.66 -14.48
N GLU A 728 -5.31 -0.81 -13.26
CA GLU A 728 -5.79 -2.08 -12.71
C GLU A 728 -7.33 -2.07 -12.57
N ILE A 729 -8.04 -2.16 -13.70
CA ILE A 729 -9.50 -2.06 -13.75
C ILE A 729 -10.10 -3.37 -14.27
N GLY A 730 -10.98 -4.02 -13.51
CA GLY A 730 -11.69 -5.21 -13.99
C GLY A 730 -12.73 -4.83 -15.06
N LEU A 731 -12.86 -5.60 -16.14
CA LEU A 731 -13.67 -5.22 -17.29
C LEU A 731 -14.79 -6.22 -17.58
N ILE A 732 -16.02 -5.74 -17.66
CA ILE A 732 -17.20 -6.51 -18.08
C ILE A 732 -17.93 -5.72 -19.16
N ALA A 733 -18.30 -6.36 -20.25
CA ALA A 733 -19.11 -5.79 -21.31
C ALA A 733 -20.46 -6.50 -21.41
N LEU A 734 -21.51 -5.74 -21.71
CA LEU A 734 -22.84 -6.21 -22.06
C LEU A 734 -23.08 -5.93 -23.54
N SER A 735 -23.37 -6.97 -24.31
CA SER A 735 -23.75 -6.85 -25.72
C SER A 735 -25.04 -7.60 -26.02
N GLU A 736 -25.71 -7.21 -27.09
CA GLU A 736 -26.97 -7.81 -27.54
C GLU A 736 -26.77 -8.48 -28.90
N GLY A 737 -27.13 -9.76 -29.00
CA GLY A 737 -27.14 -10.56 -30.23
C GLY A 737 -25.76 -10.90 -30.84
N CYS A 738 -24.73 -10.09 -30.60
CA CYS A 738 -23.40 -10.26 -31.21
C CYS A 738 -22.27 -10.03 -30.20
N LYS A 739 -21.03 -10.34 -30.62
CA LYS A 739 -19.83 -10.00 -29.85
C LYS A 739 -19.66 -8.49 -29.78
N THR A 740 -19.12 -8.00 -28.66
CA THR A 740 -18.72 -6.59 -28.57
C THR A 740 -17.73 -6.21 -29.68
N PHE A 741 -17.81 -4.97 -30.15
CA PHE A 741 -16.86 -4.40 -31.11
C PHE A 741 -15.46 -4.15 -30.49
N LEU A 742 -15.34 -4.25 -29.16
CA LEU A 742 -14.08 -4.18 -28.45
C LEU A 742 -13.39 -5.55 -28.47
N GLU A 743 -12.27 -5.63 -29.17
CA GLU A 743 -11.40 -6.81 -29.15
C GLU A 743 -10.79 -7.01 -27.75
N GLY A 744 -10.41 -8.25 -27.41
CA GLY A 744 -9.79 -8.61 -26.12
C GLY A 744 -10.77 -9.17 -25.08
N PHE A 745 -12.08 -9.01 -25.27
CA PHE A 745 -13.08 -9.63 -24.39
C PHE A 745 -13.32 -11.10 -24.70
N TRP A 746 -13.63 -11.87 -23.65
CA TRP A 746 -14.07 -13.25 -23.73
C TRP A 746 -15.57 -13.29 -23.98
N PRO A 747 -16.03 -13.67 -25.17
CA PRO A 747 -17.46 -13.73 -25.44
C PRO A 747 -18.10 -14.92 -24.73
N LEU A 748 -19.23 -14.66 -24.09
CA LEU A 748 -20.06 -15.65 -23.43
C LEU A 748 -21.54 -15.42 -23.75
N PRO A 749 -22.13 -16.22 -24.66
CA PRO A 749 -23.57 -16.26 -24.87
C PRO A 749 -24.29 -16.77 -23.63
N ILE A 750 -25.25 -15.97 -23.16
CA ILE A 750 -26.11 -16.31 -22.01
C ILE A 750 -27.31 -17.10 -22.53
N HIS A 751 -27.59 -18.24 -21.89
CA HIS A 751 -28.74 -19.07 -22.20
C HIS A 751 -29.71 -19.07 -21.02
N HIS A 752 -30.85 -18.38 -21.17
CA HIS A 752 -31.88 -18.36 -20.14
C HIS A 752 -32.63 -19.70 -20.08
N SER A 753 -32.84 -20.23 -18.86
CA SER A 753 -33.66 -21.41 -18.70
C SER A 753 -35.15 -21.07 -18.84
N ARG A 754 -35.83 -21.72 -19.80
CA ARG A 754 -37.27 -21.49 -20.08
C ARG A 754 -38.19 -21.90 -18.94
N SER A 755 -37.71 -22.71 -18.00
CA SER A 755 -38.47 -23.20 -16.84
C SER A 755 -38.15 -22.46 -15.55
N HIS A 756 -37.38 -21.37 -15.60
CA HIS A 756 -36.93 -20.66 -14.41
C HIS A 756 -38.05 -19.79 -13.82
N ASP A 757 -38.39 -20.05 -12.55
CA ASP A 757 -39.33 -19.22 -11.78
C ASP A 757 -38.57 -18.19 -10.94
N MET A 758 -38.71 -16.91 -11.28
CA MET A 758 -38.08 -15.80 -10.54
C MET A 758 -38.54 -15.71 -9.08
N THR A 759 -39.73 -16.22 -8.73
CA THR A 759 -40.23 -16.20 -7.35
C THR A 759 -39.49 -17.15 -6.41
N SER A 760 -38.70 -18.08 -6.96
CA SER A 760 -37.89 -19.03 -6.19
C SER A 760 -36.52 -18.48 -5.76
N CYS A 761 -36.07 -17.35 -6.30
CA CYS A 761 -34.77 -16.77 -6.00
C CYS A 761 -34.80 -15.99 -4.68
N ALA A 762 -34.30 -16.60 -3.60
CA ALA A 762 -34.17 -15.93 -2.31
C ALA A 762 -33.05 -14.86 -2.34
N GLU A 763 -33.40 -13.62 -1.99
CA GLU A 763 -32.42 -12.54 -1.78
C GLU A 763 -31.48 -12.88 -0.61
N PRO A 764 -30.19 -12.48 -0.69
CA PRO A 764 -29.23 -12.77 0.36
C PRO A 764 -29.47 -11.92 1.60
N THR A 765 -29.18 -12.53 2.74
CA THR A 765 -29.11 -11.84 4.03
C THR A 765 -27.87 -10.93 4.10
N THR A 766 -27.87 -9.98 5.04
CA THR A 766 -26.72 -9.09 5.27
C THR A 766 -25.46 -9.88 5.68
N GLU A 767 -25.63 -10.95 6.44
CA GLU A 767 -24.55 -11.86 6.86
C GLU A 767 -23.97 -12.60 5.65
N GLU A 768 -24.81 -13.17 4.78
CA GLU A 768 -24.36 -13.81 3.54
C GLU A 768 -23.56 -12.83 2.67
N LEU A 769 -24.07 -11.61 2.47
CA LEU A 769 -23.35 -10.58 1.71
C LEU A 769 -21.99 -10.23 2.33
N TYR A 770 -21.91 -10.14 3.66
CA TYR A 770 -20.67 -9.84 4.36
C TYR A 770 -19.60 -10.91 4.12
N VAL A 771 -20.00 -12.19 4.20
CA VAL A 771 -19.10 -13.33 3.92
C VAL A 771 -18.73 -13.40 2.43
N TRP A 772 -19.67 -13.15 1.50
CA TRP A 772 -19.39 -13.13 0.06
C TRP A 772 -18.37 -12.06 -0.32
N ARG A 773 -18.52 -10.85 0.25
CA ARG A 773 -17.55 -9.76 0.09
C ARG A 773 -16.18 -10.17 0.59
N GLY A 774 -16.10 -10.82 1.75
CA GLY A 774 -14.86 -11.31 2.33
C GLY A 774 -14.16 -12.33 1.44
N VAL A 775 -14.91 -13.30 0.92
CA VAL A 775 -14.38 -14.32 0.00
C VAL A 775 -13.87 -13.70 -1.30
N ILE A 776 -14.60 -12.78 -1.93
CA ILE A 776 -14.15 -12.11 -3.16
C ILE A 776 -12.93 -11.22 -2.88
N GLN A 777 -12.89 -10.54 -1.73
CA GLN A 777 -11.73 -9.76 -1.30
C GLN A 777 -10.49 -10.65 -1.11
N ASP A 778 -10.63 -11.84 -0.51
CA ASP A 778 -9.55 -12.83 -0.38
C ASP A 778 -9.10 -13.33 -1.76
N MET A 779 -10.04 -13.66 -2.65
CA MET A 779 -9.75 -14.13 -4.01
C MET A 779 -8.94 -13.11 -4.83
N ARG A 780 -9.21 -11.80 -4.68
CA ARG A 780 -8.48 -10.73 -5.37
C ARG A 780 -7.07 -10.48 -4.82
N LYS A 781 -6.83 -10.86 -3.56
CA LYS A 781 -5.54 -10.67 -2.87
C LYS A 781 -4.62 -11.89 -2.97
N ARG A 782 -5.18 -13.09 -2.97
CA ARG A 782 -4.44 -14.35 -2.95
C ARG A 782 -3.76 -14.62 -4.29
N GLN A 783 -2.57 -15.21 -4.25
CA GLN A 783 -1.87 -15.73 -5.42
C GLN A 783 -1.91 -17.25 -5.40
N ILE A 784 -2.16 -17.86 -6.56
CA ILE A 784 -2.23 -19.32 -6.72
C ILE A 784 -1.20 -19.77 -7.75
N ILE A 785 -0.42 -20.79 -7.41
CA ILE A 785 0.64 -21.33 -8.28
C ILE A 785 0.18 -22.60 -8.99
N ILE A 786 0.81 -22.93 -10.11
CA ILE A 786 0.60 -24.21 -10.80
C ILE A 786 1.82 -25.09 -10.49
N PRO A 787 1.67 -26.19 -9.75
CA PRO A 787 2.78 -27.03 -9.35
C PRO A 787 3.40 -27.76 -10.56
N GLU A 788 4.69 -28.12 -10.46
CA GLU A 788 5.43 -28.78 -11.54
C GLU A 788 4.86 -30.15 -11.94
N SER A 789 4.28 -30.86 -10.96
CA SER A 789 3.55 -32.12 -11.19
C SER A 789 2.39 -31.93 -12.16
N LEU A 790 1.51 -30.96 -11.89
CA LEU A 790 0.37 -30.65 -12.76
C LEU A 790 0.83 -30.07 -14.11
N SER A 791 1.88 -29.24 -14.11
CA SER A 791 2.46 -28.70 -15.35
C SER A 791 2.88 -29.82 -16.32
N SER A 792 3.51 -30.87 -15.79
CA SER A 792 3.93 -32.05 -16.56
C SER A 792 2.74 -32.80 -17.15
N GLU A 793 1.69 -33.03 -16.35
CA GLU A 793 0.45 -33.67 -16.82
C GLU A 793 -0.25 -32.86 -17.92
N ILE A 794 -0.33 -31.53 -17.75
CA ILE A 794 -0.90 -30.63 -18.75
C ILE A 794 -0.10 -30.67 -20.04
N GLN A 795 1.23 -30.70 -19.96
CA GLN A 795 2.11 -30.78 -21.11
C GLN A 795 1.91 -32.09 -21.89
N GLU A 796 1.83 -33.23 -21.18
CA GLU A 796 1.55 -34.53 -21.81
C GLU A 796 0.18 -34.55 -22.50
N ALA A 797 -0.86 -34.04 -21.82
CA ALA A 797 -2.21 -33.93 -22.37
C ALA A 797 -2.24 -33.02 -23.62
N PHE A 798 -1.55 -31.89 -23.59
CA PHE A 798 -1.45 -30.96 -24.73
C PHE A 798 -0.76 -31.60 -25.94
N VAL A 799 0.36 -32.29 -25.71
CA VAL A 799 1.09 -33.02 -26.77
C VAL A 799 0.22 -34.13 -27.36
N SER A 800 -0.51 -34.87 -26.53
CA SER A 800 -1.42 -35.93 -26.98
C SER A 800 -2.52 -35.38 -27.89
N ILE A 801 -3.20 -34.30 -27.46
CA ILE A 801 -4.27 -33.65 -28.24
C ILE A 801 -3.74 -33.19 -29.61
N ARG A 802 -2.55 -32.58 -29.64
CA ARG A 802 -1.94 -32.14 -30.92
C ARG A 802 -1.56 -33.29 -31.82
N LYS A 803 -0.99 -34.38 -31.29
CA LYS A 803 -0.67 -35.59 -32.06
C LYS A 803 -1.90 -36.22 -32.71
N THR A 804 -3.02 -36.28 -31.98
CA THR A 804 -4.29 -36.80 -32.52
C THR A 804 -4.93 -35.87 -33.55
N ALA A 805 -4.72 -34.56 -33.44
CA ALA A 805 -5.23 -33.59 -34.41
C ALA A 805 -4.47 -33.64 -35.75
N THR A 806 -3.16 -33.95 -35.74
CA THR A 806 -2.36 -34.10 -36.97
C THR A 806 -2.73 -35.28 -37.86
N THR A 807 -3.45 -36.28 -37.34
CA THR A 807 -3.89 -37.48 -38.10
C THR A 807 -5.25 -37.33 -38.77
N LEU A 808 -6.04 -36.33 -38.39
CA LEU A 808 -7.34 -36.00 -38.98
C LEU A 808 -7.17 -34.67 -39.74
N THR A 809 -7.97 -34.41 -40.78
CA THR A 809 -7.99 -33.15 -41.55
C THR A 809 -8.39 -31.91 -40.73
N ASP A 810 -8.35 -32.00 -39.40
CA ASP A 810 -8.83 -31.09 -38.36
C ASP A 810 -7.67 -30.31 -37.70
N ALA A 811 -6.60 -29.99 -38.44
CA ALA A 811 -5.46 -29.24 -37.89
C ALA A 811 -5.87 -27.89 -37.26
N ASP A 812 -6.97 -27.28 -37.75
CA ASP A 812 -7.57 -26.05 -37.21
C ASP A 812 -8.35 -26.25 -35.89
N LYS A 813 -8.64 -27.51 -35.48
CA LYS A 813 -9.24 -27.85 -34.17
C LYS A 813 -8.20 -28.21 -33.11
N ALA A 814 -6.91 -28.25 -33.45
CA ALA A 814 -5.86 -28.50 -32.48
C ALA A 814 -5.84 -27.37 -31.44
N MET A 815 -5.80 -27.71 -30.15
CA MET A 815 -5.74 -26.72 -29.07
C MET A 815 -4.61 -25.72 -29.34
N SER A 816 -4.96 -24.43 -29.42
CA SER A 816 -3.99 -23.36 -29.65
C SER A 816 -3.20 -23.07 -28.37
N GLN A 817 -2.08 -22.35 -28.49
CA GLN A 817 -1.33 -21.89 -27.32
C GLN A 817 -2.15 -20.88 -26.49
N GLU A 818 -2.97 -20.07 -27.14
CA GLU A 818 -3.90 -19.15 -26.49
C GLU A 818 -4.97 -19.89 -25.70
N ASP A 819 -5.56 -20.94 -26.28
CA ASP A 819 -6.55 -21.79 -25.60
C ASP A 819 -5.98 -22.42 -24.33
N LEU A 820 -4.71 -22.86 -24.39
CA LEU A 820 -4.02 -23.41 -23.23
C LEU A 820 -3.83 -22.33 -22.15
N SER A 821 -3.34 -21.15 -22.52
CA SER A 821 -3.16 -20.01 -21.61
C SER A 821 -4.47 -19.61 -20.92
N GLN A 822 -5.56 -19.53 -21.69
CA GLN A 822 -6.91 -19.24 -21.22
C GLN A 822 -7.40 -20.27 -20.19
N ARG A 823 -7.19 -21.58 -20.46
CA ARG A 823 -7.56 -22.64 -19.52
C ARG A 823 -6.73 -22.62 -18.23
N LEU A 824 -5.43 -22.36 -18.34
CA LEU A 824 -4.55 -22.23 -17.16
C LEU A 824 -5.00 -21.07 -16.28
N GLN A 825 -5.34 -19.94 -16.89
CA GLN A 825 -5.89 -18.80 -16.19
C GLN A 825 -7.22 -19.14 -15.50
N LEU A 826 -8.14 -19.79 -16.22
CA LEU A 826 -9.43 -20.17 -15.65
C LEU A 826 -9.25 -21.18 -14.49
N ALA A 827 -8.31 -22.12 -14.60
CA ALA A 827 -8.00 -23.08 -13.53
C ALA A 827 -7.50 -22.37 -12.26
N ARG A 828 -6.62 -21.38 -12.40
CA ARG A 828 -6.19 -20.52 -11.28
C ARG A 828 -7.39 -19.82 -10.62
N LEU A 829 -8.25 -19.20 -11.42
CA LEU A 829 -9.44 -18.48 -10.91
C LEU A 829 -10.45 -19.41 -10.23
N ILE A 830 -10.54 -20.68 -10.66
CA ILE A 830 -11.37 -21.70 -10.01
C ILE A 830 -10.78 -22.12 -8.67
N GLY A 831 -9.48 -22.43 -8.61
CA GLY A 831 -8.81 -22.82 -7.36
C GLY A 831 -8.90 -21.75 -6.26
N LEU A 832 -8.85 -20.47 -6.65
CA LEU A 832 -9.02 -19.34 -5.72
C LEU A 832 -10.37 -19.35 -5.00
N ARG A 833 -11.45 -19.88 -5.60
CA ARG A 833 -12.78 -19.93 -4.97
C ARG A 833 -12.76 -20.70 -3.66
N LEU A 834 -11.98 -21.77 -3.61
CA LEU A 834 -11.85 -22.62 -2.42
C LEU A 834 -10.68 -22.19 -1.52
N GLY A 835 -10.00 -21.08 -1.84
CA GLY A 835 -8.85 -20.60 -1.07
C GLY A 835 -7.61 -21.50 -1.20
N LYS A 836 -7.44 -22.18 -2.33
CA LYS A 836 -6.25 -23.00 -2.60
C LYS A 836 -5.06 -22.12 -2.94
N ASP A 837 -3.87 -22.57 -2.54
CA ASP A 837 -2.59 -21.93 -2.88
C ASP A 837 -1.93 -22.57 -4.10
N GLU A 838 -2.33 -23.80 -4.45
CA GLU A 838 -1.91 -24.53 -5.64
C GLU A 838 -3.12 -25.00 -6.45
N VAL A 839 -3.00 -24.97 -7.78
CA VAL A 839 -4.00 -25.56 -8.69
C VAL A 839 -3.84 -27.07 -8.68
N ASP A 840 -4.94 -27.81 -8.50
CA ASP A 840 -4.97 -29.26 -8.61
C ASP A 840 -5.59 -29.77 -9.92
N VAL A 841 -5.61 -31.10 -10.07
CA VAL A 841 -6.16 -31.76 -11.25
C VAL A 841 -7.67 -31.51 -11.41
N GLU A 842 -8.42 -31.40 -10.31
CA GLU A 842 -9.86 -31.16 -10.35
C GLU A 842 -10.17 -29.75 -10.87
N ASP A 843 -9.41 -28.74 -10.43
CA ASP A 843 -9.51 -27.36 -10.89
C ASP A 843 -9.23 -27.27 -12.40
N TRP A 844 -8.18 -27.94 -12.86
CA TRP A 844 -7.81 -28.02 -14.28
C TRP A 844 -8.90 -28.70 -15.12
N GLN A 845 -9.44 -29.83 -14.65
CA GLN A 845 -10.52 -30.54 -15.34
C GLN A 845 -11.79 -29.69 -15.41
N GLN A 846 -12.13 -28.99 -14.33
CA GLN A 846 -13.27 -28.08 -14.31
C GLN A 846 -13.06 -26.90 -15.28
N ALA A 847 -11.87 -26.30 -15.32
CA ALA A 847 -11.55 -25.26 -16.29
C ALA A 847 -11.71 -25.74 -17.74
N CYS A 848 -11.20 -26.95 -18.05
CA CYS A 848 -11.37 -27.57 -19.36
C CYS A 848 -12.84 -27.80 -19.71
N LYS A 849 -13.66 -28.23 -18.74
CA LYS A 849 -15.10 -28.44 -18.92
C LYS A 849 -15.84 -27.13 -19.22
N LEU A 850 -15.60 -26.08 -18.42
CA LEU A 850 -16.25 -24.77 -18.63
C LEU A 850 -15.87 -24.18 -19.99
N GLU A 851 -14.60 -24.27 -20.36
CA GLU A 851 -14.11 -23.73 -21.63
C GLU A 851 -14.69 -24.50 -22.82
N LYS A 852 -14.82 -25.83 -22.72
CA LYS A 852 -15.52 -26.64 -23.73
C LYS A 852 -16.97 -26.21 -23.89
N LEU A 853 -17.69 -26.00 -22.78
CA LEU A 853 -19.10 -25.56 -22.81
C LEU A 853 -19.24 -24.17 -23.43
N ARG A 854 -18.37 -23.23 -23.08
CA ARG A 854 -18.35 -21.88 -23.67
C ARG A 854 -18.13 -21.93 -25.17
N LYS A 855 -17.14 -22.71 -25.64
CA LYS A 855 -16.86 -22.87 -27.08
C LYS A 855 -18.03 -23.49 -27.85
N ILE A 856 -18.74 -24.44 -27.25
CA ILE A 856 -19.96 -25.01 -27.85
C ILE A 856 -20.99 -23.89 -28.07
N ARG A 857 -21.26 -23.05 -27.07
CA ARG A 857 -22.20 -21.91 -27.20
C ARG A 857 -21.79 -20.90 -28.27
N LEU A 858 -20.49 -20.69 -28.45
CA LEU A 858 -19.97 -19.80 -29.49
C LEU A 858 -20.08 -20.38 -30.90
N SER A 859 -20.14 -21.70 -31.04
CA SER A 859 -20.29 -22.38 -32.34
C SER A 859 -21.74 -22.60 -32.76
N SER A 860 -22.67 -22.54 -31.81
CA SER A 860 -24.12 -22.69 -32.03
C SER A 860 -24.81 -21.36 -32.37
N ASN A 861 -24.06 -20.26 -32.36
CA ASN A 861 -24.42 -18.92 -32.79
C ASN A 861 -23.63 -18.57 -34.05
#